data_AF-A0A7R9GV94-F1
#
_entry.id   AF-A0A7R9GV94-F1
#
_cell.length_a   1.000
_cell.length_b   1.000
_cell.length_c   1.000
_cell.angle_alpha   90.00
_cell.angle_beta   90.00
_cell.angle_gamma   90.00
#
_symmetry.space_group_name_H-M   'P 1'
#
loop_
_entity.id
_entity.type
_entity.pdbx_description
1 polymer ?
#
loop_
_entity_poly.entity_id
_entity_poly.type
_entity_poly.pdbx_seq_one_letter_code
_entity_poly.pdbx_strand_id
1 'polypeptide(L)'
;MPVFHTKTIESILEPVAQQVSRLVILHEEAEDGNAMPDLERPVMAVSRAVTNLVKVGRETINSSDDAILKQDMPSALVRVEGASKFLEEASGMLKVDPYSGPARKKLIEGSRGILQGTSSLLLCFDESEVRKIIRECKRVLDYLAVAEVIETMEDLVQFLKDLSPCLSKVSREVTAREKELTHQVHREILVRCLEQVKTLAPILICSMKIFIHIIGQGGKGVDEAAENRNYLSQRMTDEINEIIRVLQLTTYDEEEWDADNLTVMKKSYNAIEGKIRTAHDWLEDPLALRGGVGEKSVRQILDHAYKVAERSLPHDADTIRKQCSDITTMTDALCELRQEGKGATPQAEALSRGIQDKLRDLYTIVNRAVQGVEKSGIQQPAHTVSGRLEQARRWLDNPDRDDKGLGQQAIALIVHEGKKVAEGLPGVHRAEILGLCDEVDILSRQLSDLCRRGHGNSPQAQDIARNLSQRLYDLKDRIQNAVVNRVVEDFIDISTPLKQFTDAVHVPEGTPGREQNFGDKAQQLQHFSTRASKTARMVAAGGSGGNKKLAEALLTSSSQVESLTPQLISAGRIRMNYPESKAADEHFQNLVSQYSDSILRVRSLCDEATESADFIKMSEEQIQKHTILCEEAIRKSQPQKMVDNTSSIARLANRVLMVAKQESDNSEDHKFISRVNQASDSLQTSVTPMVQDAKSVAMNMQDHVAISHWKESNRALLSAVNYAPPRPPLPGGEMPPPRPPPPETDDEDDMFLQAPLPNQPIMMAAHGLHQEVRQWSSKDNNIIVAAKKMAVLMGRLSRLVRGEGGSKRDLIACAKAIAEASEEVTRLAKELARECTDKRMRTNLLQVCERIPTIGTQLKILSTVKATMLGAQASGLNSTVFFKEDIKKTLNDKIVYKYHLFFSVRFYFSKYKILALLFGLIWLKANQIFPISENYSLSDVTINLVYINV
;
A
#
# COMPACT_ATOMS: atom_id res chain seq x y z
N MET A 1 23.57 7.60 -8.64
CA MET A 1 23.71 7.74 -7.17
C MET A 1 24.34 6.46 -6.63
N PRO A 2 24.69 6.34 -5.34
CA PRO A 2 24.78 5.01 -4.71
C PRO A 2 23.42 4.31 -4.89
N VAL A 3 23.42 3.02 -5.21
CA VAL A 3 22.18 2.25 -5.41
C VAL A 3 22.28 0.92 -4.69
N PHE A 4 21.17 0.39 -4.18
CA PHE A 4 21.13 -0.79 -3.29
C PHE A 4 19.75 -1.49 -3.33
N HIS A 5 19.06 -1.41 -4.47
CA HIS A 5 17.76 -2.05 -4.71
C HIS A 5 17.84 -3.58 -4.90
N THR A 6 19.04 -4.14 -5.10
CA THR A 6 19.25 -5.59 -5.15
C THR A 6 20.30 -6.10 -4.17
N LYS A 7 20.14 -7.34 -3.72
CA LYS A 7 21.03 -8.04 -2.79
C LYS A 7 22.44 -8.18 -3.37
N THR A 8 22.54 -8.48 -4.66
CA THR A 8 23.82 -8.50 -5.39
C THR A 8 24.56 -7.16 -5.27
N ILE A 9 23.87 -6.01 -5.43
CA ILE A 9 24.53 -4.71 -5.32
C ILE A 9 24.88 -4.38 -3.86
N GLU A 10 23.98 -4.63 -2.91
CA GLU A 10 24.21 -4.38 -1.47
C GLU A 10 25.43 -5.17 -0.94
N SER A 11 25.50 -6.47 -1.24
CA SER A 11 26.57 -7.37 -0.80
C SER A 11 27.95 -7.08 -1.42
N ILE A 12 28.01 -6.44 -2.59
CA ILE A 12 29.26 -5.99 -3.20
C ILE A 12 29.67 -4.60 -2.67
N LEU A 13 28.71 -3.69 -2.46
CA LEU A 13 29.03 -2.33 -2.00
C LEU A 13 29.33 -2.22 -0.49
N GLU A 14 28.76 -3.05 0.38
CA GLU A 14 29.09 -3.03 1.81
C GLU A 14 30.60 -3.24 2.10
N PRO A 15 31.27 -4.31 1.62
CA PRO A 15 32.70 -4.51 1.89
C PRO A 15 33.59 -3.46 1.23
N VAL A 16 33.19 -2.91 0.07
CA VAL A 16 33.92 -1.81 -0.59
C VAL A 16 33.81 -0.52 0.23
N ALA A 17 32.62 -0.17 0.73
CA ALA A 17 32.43 0.94 1.64
C ALA A 17 33.17 0.74 2.97
N GLN A 18 33.24 -0.49 3.50
CA GLN A 18 33.98 -0.79 4.72
C GLN A 18 35.52 -0.65 4.56
N GLN A 19 36.05 -0.81 3.35
CA GLN A 19 37.46 -0.51 3.05
C GLN A 19 37.69 0.99 2.86
N VAL A 20 36.81 1.65 2.09
CA VAL A 20 36.87 3.11 1.85
C VAL A 20 36.75 3.91 3.15
N SER A 21 35.87 3.51 4.08
CA SER A 21 35.72 4.22 5.36
C SER A 21 36.98 4.20 6.22
N ARG A 22 37.77 3.11 6.18
CA ARG A 22 39.09 3.04 6.85
C ARG A 22 40.08 4.03 6.23
N LEU A 23 40.12 4.14 4.91
CA LEU A 23 40.98 5.11 4.21
C LEU A 23 40.57 6.57 4.51
N VAL A 24 39.28 6.84 4.67
CA VAL A 24 38.76 8.16 5.08
C VAL A 24 39.13 8.50 6.53
N ILE A 25 39.10 7.52 7.45
CA ILE A 25 39.51 7.71 8.86
C ILE A 25 41.01 8.01 8.93
N LEU A 26 41.85 7.23 8.23
CA LEU A 26 43.29 7.47 8.20
C LEU A 26 43.65 8.84 7.58
N HIS A 27 42.91 9.29 6.56
CA HIS A 27 43.07 10.63 6.01
C HIS A 27 42.78 11.72 7.04
N GLU A 28 41.70 11.57 7.83
CA GLU A 28 41.36 12.53 8.89
C GLU A 28 42.45 12.57 9.97
N GLU A 29 42.93 11.41 10.39
CA GLU A 29 43.98 11.29 11.41
C GLU A 29 45.31 11.91 10.94
N ALA A 30 45.59 11.89 9.63
CA ALA A 30 46.73 12.58 9.03
C ALA A 30 46.44 14.04 8.61
N GLU A 31 45.21 14.53 8.73
CA GLU A 31 44.89 15.97 8.79
C GLU A 31 45.01 16.50 10.23
N ASP A 32 44.69 15.69 11.25
CA ASP A 32 44.98 15.93 12.68
C ASP A 32 46.50 15.93 13.01
N GLY A 33 47.37 15.67 12.02
CA GLY A 33 48.83 15.77 12.14
C GLY A 33 49.57 14.45 12.42
N ASN A 34 48.91 13.29 12.36
CA ASN A 34 49.58 11.99 12.49
C ASN A 34 50.25 11.56 11.17
N ALA A 35 51.25 10.69 11.25
CA ALA A 35 51.87 10.07 10.08
C ALA A 35 50.93 9.04 9.44
N MET A 36 50.78 9.05 8.11
CA MET A 36 50.09 7.98 7.40
C MET A 36 50.81 6.63 7.54
N PRO A 37 50.11 5.52 7.79
CA PRO A 37 50.69 4.18 7.74
C PRO A 37 50.98 3.73 6.29
N ASP A 38 51.81 2.70 6.13
CA ASP A 38 52.06 2.08 4.83
C ASP A 38 50.78 1.48 4.23
N LEU A 39 50.39 2.01 3.06
CA LEU A 39 49.20 1.59 2.31
C LEU A 39 49.52 0.64 1.14
N GLU A 40 50.78 0.28 0.89
CA GLU A 40 51.17 -0.48 -0.30
C GLU A 40 50.41 -1.81 -0.41
N ARG A 41 50.36 -2.58 0.68
CA ARG A 41 49.64 -3.86 0.73
C ARG A 41 48.12 -3.73 0.51
N PRO A 42 47.36 -2.90 1.26
CA PRO A 42 45.92 -2.75 1.02
C PRO A 42 45.59 -2.13 -0.35
N VAL A 43 46.38 -1.17 -0.84
CA VAL A 43 46.15 -0.58 -2.17
C VAL A 43 46.43 -1.58 -3.30
N MET A 44 47.49 -2.39 -3.21
CA MET A 44 47.71 -3.48 -4.16
C MET A 44 46.57 -4.51 -4.18
N ALA A 45 45.93 -4.76 -3.04
CA ALA A 45 44.76 -5.65 -2.97
C ALA A 45 43.54 -5.04 -3.70
N VAL A 46 43.26 -3.75 -3.47
CA VAL A 46 42.21 -3.00 -4.19
C VAL A 46 42.50 -2.97 -5.70
N SER A 47 43.74 -2.68 -6.11
CA SER A 47 44.14 -2.61 -7.53
C SER A 47 43.98 -3.96 -8.25
N ARG A 48 44.32 -5.08 -7.60
CA ARG A 48 44.08 -6.42 -8.16
C ARG A 48 42.58 -6.71 -8.31
N ALA A 49 41.76 -6.32 -7.33
CA ALA A 49 40.31 -6.46 -7.42
C ALA A 49 39.72 -5.59 -8.56
N VAL A 50 40.16 -4.34 -8.68
CA VAL A 50 39.82 -3.43 -9.78
C VAL A 50 40.22 -4.00 -11.13
N THR A 51 41.43 -4.54 -11.27
CA THR A 51 41.93 -5.10 -12.53
C THR A 51 41.06 -6.27 -13.00
N ASN A 52 40.67 -7.16 -12.08
CA ASN A 52 39.74 -8.25 -12.37
C ASN A 52 38.34 -7.74 -12.73
N LEU A 53 37.81 -6.76 -11.98
CA LEU A 53 36.50 -6.15 -12.22
C LEU A 53 36.44 -5.44 -13.59
N VAL A 54 37.52 -4.73 -13.96
CA VAL A 54 37.65 -4.05 -15.25
C VAL A 54 37.78 -5.05 -16.39
N LYS A 55 38.51 -6.16 -16.20
CA LYS A 55 38.58 -7.27 -17.16
C LYS A 55 37.20 -7.87 -17.42
N VAL A 56 36.50 -8.30 -16.37
CA VAL A 56 35.15 -8.93 -16.48
C VAL A 56 34.14 -7.96 -17.10
N GLY A 57 34.20 -6.67 -16.76
CA GLY A 57 33.36 -5.65 -17.40
C GLY A 57 33.63 -5.50 -18.90
N ARG A 58 34.90 -5.47 -19.33
CA ARG A 58 35.26 -5.43 -20.76
C ARG A 58 34.84 -6.72 -21.50
N GLU A 59 34.98 -7.89 -20.87
CA GLU A 59 34.51 -9.17 -21.40
C GLU A 59 32.97 -9.20 -21.54
N THR A 60 32.24 -8.62 -20.58
CA THR A 60 30.78 -8.47 -20.59
C THR A 60 30.30 -7.52 -21.69
N ILE A 61 30.97 -6.38 -21.89
CA ILE A 61 30.70 -5.43 -22.99
C ILE A 61 30.88 -6.13 -24.34
N ASN A 62 31.97 -6.89 -24.51
CA ASN A 62 32.30 -7.55 -25.77
C ASN A 62 31.32 -8.69 -26.13
N SER A 63 30.74 -9.36 -25.13
CA SER A 63 29.84 -10.51 -25.29
C SER A 63 28.33 -10.17 -25.24
N SER A 64 27.97 -8.92 -24.94
CA SER A 64 26.56 -8.47 -24.86
C SER A 64 26.07 -7.81 -26.15
N ASP A 65 24.82 -8.05 -26.53
CA ASP A 65 24.14 -7.34 -27.64
C ASP A 65 23.50 -6.01 -27.21
N ASP A 66 23.55 -5.64 -25.93
CA ASP A 66 22.97 -4.38 -25.44
C ASP A 66 23.85 -3.17 -25.83
N ALA A 67 23.37 -2.39 -26.80
CA ALA A 67 24.01 -1.15 -27.24
C ALA A 67 24.13 -0.09 -26.13
N ILE A 68 23.16 -0.03 -25.21
CA ILE A 68 23.17 0.93 -24.09
C ILE A 68 24.27 0.52 -23.09
N LEU A 69 24.37 -0.78 -22.78
CA LEU A 69 25.46 -1.32 -21.95
C LEU A 69 26.84 -1.03 -22.57
N LYS A 70 26.96 -1.21 -23.89
CA LYS A 70 28.18 -0.90 -24.67
C LYS A 70 28.54 0.59 -24.66
N GLN A 71 27.56 1.49 -24.55
CA GLN A 71 27.76 2.93 -24.47
C GLN A 71 28.17 3.38 -23.05
N ASP A 72 27.42 2.96 -22.03
CA ASP A 72 27.49 3.58 -20.70
C ASP A 72 28.55 2.93 -19.79
N MET A 73 28.69 1.59 -19.86
CA MET A 73 29.60 0.84 -18.98
C MET A 73 31.09 1.23 -19.12
N PRO A 74 31.64 1.56 -20.32
CA PRO A 74 33.01 2.05 -20.45
C PRO A 74 33.34 3.25 -19.55
N SER A 75 32.38 4.16 -19.33
CA SER A 75 32.58 5.35 -18.49
C SER A 75 32.78 4.99 -17.01
N ALA A 76 32.06 3.96 -16.52
CA ALA A 76 32.22 3.43 -15.18
C ALA A 76 33.55 2.68 -15.02
N LEU A 77 33.94 1.86 -16.00
CA LEU A 77 35.20 1.12 -16.00
C LEU A 77 36.42 2.04 -15.94
N VAL A 78 36.45 3.09 -16.77
CA VAL A 78 37.52 4.10 -16.76
C VAL A 78 37.57 4.86 -15.42
N ARG A 79 36.41 5.13 -14.80
CA ARG A 79 36.35 5.77 -13.46
C ARG A 79 36.97 4.89 -12.37
N VAL A 80 36.68 3.59 -12.35
CA VAL A 80 37.28 2.65 -11.37
C VAL A 80 38.79 2.49 -11.64
N GLU A 81 39.20 2.35 -12.91
CA GLU A 81 40.59 2.17 -13.31
C GLU A 81 41.47 3.40 -12.96
N GLY A 82 40.97 4.62 -13.23
CA GLY A 82 41.64 5.86 -12.84
C GLY A 82 41.68 6.08 -11.32
N ALA A 83 40.61 5.72 -10.61
CA ALA A 83 40.58 5.80 -9.16
C ALA A 83 41.59 4.86 -8.48
N SER A 84 41.83 3.67 -9.04
CA SER A 84 42.88 2.75 -8.58
C SER A 84 44.27 3.36 -8.75
N LYS A 85 44.54 4.01 -9.89
CA LYS A 85 45.83 4.68 -10.15
C LYS A 85 46.08 5.83 -9.17
N PHE A 86 45.05 6.61 -8.82
CA PHE A 86 45.18 7.62 -7.75
C PHE A 86 45.47 7.03 -6.37
N LEU A 87 44.95 5.84 -6.03
CA LEU A 87 45.31 5.14 -4.79
C LEU A 87 46.77 4.66 -4.82
N GLU A 88 47.23 4.10 -5.95
CA GLU A 88 48.63 3.67 -6.13
C GLU A 88 49.60 4.83 -6.03
N GLU A 89 49.33 5.94 -6.73
CA GLU A 89 50.11 7.17 -6.65
C GLU A 89 50.13 7.75 -5.23
N ALA A 90 48.98 7.80 -4.55
CA ALA A 90 48.89 8.24 -3.16
C ALA A 90 49.73 7.34 -2.23
N SER A 91 49.64 6.03 -2.39
CA SER A 91 50.42 5.07 -1.59
C SER A 91 51.92 5.22 -1.81
N GLY A 92 52.36 5.38 -3.06
CA GLY A 92 53.77 5.60 -3.39
C GLY A 92 54.31 6.91 -2.83
N MET A 93 53.52 7.98 -2.87
CA MET A 93 53.89 9.27 -2.29
C MET A 93 53.93 9.22 -0.75
N LEU A 94 52.94 8.60 -0.09
CA LEU A 94 52.89 8.48 1.37
C LEU A 94 54.00 7.58 1.94
N LYS A 95 54.48 6.60 1.16
CA LYS A 95 55.63 5.74 1.50
C LYS A 95 56.97 6.51 1.48
N VAL A 96 57.03 7.67 0.83
CA VAL A 96 58.20 8.57 0.82
C VAL A 96 58.03 9.72 1.82
N ASP A 97 56.83 10.30 1.90
CA ASP A 97 56.47 11.37 2.84
C ASP A 97 55.09 11.06 3.49
N PRO A 98 55.08 10.50 4.72
CA PRO A 98 53.85 10.19 5.45
C PRO A 98 52.97 11.41 5.77
N TYR A 99 53.47 12.64 5.62
CA TYR A 99 52.77 13.89 5.88
C TYR A 99 52.33 14.61 4.59
N SER A 100 52.50 13.98 3.42
CA SER A 100 52.27 14.61 2.11
C SER A 100 50.80 14.98 1.86
N GLY A 101 50.48 16.27 1.97
CA GLY A 101 49.15 16.83 1.67
C GLY A 101 48.62 16.50 0.26
N PRO A 102 49.42 16.63 -0.81
CA PRO A 102 49.02 16.22 -2.16
C PRO A 102 48.67 14.73 -2.27
N ALA A 103 49.36 13.86 -1.53
CA ALA A 103 49.08 12.43 -1.51
C ALA A 103 47.77 12.11 -0.77
N ARG A 104 47.53 12.77 0.38
CA ARG A 104 46.24 12.69 1.10
C ARG A 104 45.06 13.06 0.19
N LYS A 105 45.17 14.16 -0.57
CA LYS A 105 44.14 14.55 -1.55
C LYS A 105 43.87 13.43 -2.57
N LYS A 106 44.91 12.86 -3.19
CA LYS A 106 44.76 11.73 -4.13
C LYS A 106 44.13 10.50 -3.48
N LEU A 107 44.44 10.22 -2.21
CA LEU A 107 43.88 9.10 -1.45
C LEU A 107 42.35 9.22 -1.34
N ILE A 108 41.81 10.40 -1.00
CA ILE A 108 40.37 10.63 -0.92
C ILE A 108 39.70 10.64 -2.29
N GLU A 109 40.33 11.25 -3.30
CA GLU A 109 39.79 11.28 -4.67
C GLU A 109 39.73 9.87 -5.29
N GLY A 110 40.77 9.05 -5.10
CA GLY A 110 40.76 7.62 -5.44
C GLY A 110 39.74 6.82 -4.65
N SER A 111 39.68 6.98 -3.32
CA SER A 111 38.73 6.26 -2.46
C SER A 111 37.27 6.55 -2.83
N ARG A 112 36.94 7.81 -3.12
CA ARG A 112 35.64 8.24 -3.64
C ARG A 112 35.38 7.65 -5.02
N GLY A 113 36.37 7.69 -5.91
CA GLY A 113 36.29 7.19 -7.29
C GLY A 113 36.02 5.69 -7.39
N ILE A 114 36.62 4.88 -6.50
CA ILE A 114 36.35 3.43 -6.40
C ILE A 114 34.88 3.20 -6.02
N LEU A 115 34.39 3.81 -4.95
CA LEU A 115 33.03 3.59 -4.46
C LEU A 115 31.96 4.05 -5.46
N GLN A 116 32.15 5.23 -6.07
CA GLN A 116 31.25 5.74 -7.12
C GLN A 116 31.35 4.95 -8.42
N GLY A 117 32.55 4.54 -8.83
CA GLY A 117 32.78 3.77 -10.04
C GLY A 117 32.16 2.38 -9.98
N THR A 118 32.41 1.64 -8.89
CA THR A 118 31.81 0.32 -8.65
C THR A 118 30.28 0.39 -8.58
N SER A 119 29.71 1.40 -7.89
CA SER A 119 28.26 1.59 -7.86
C SER A 119 27.68 1.97 -9.23
N SER A 120 28.43 2.69 -10.08
CA SER A 120 28.00 3.00 -11.45
C SER A 120 28.03 1.74 -12.33
N LEU A 121 29.09 0.95 -12.21
CA LEU A 121 29.31 -0.28 -12.99
C LEU A 121 28.23 -1.34 -12.71
N LEU A 122 27.91 -1.55 -11.43
CA LEU A 122 26.88 -2.48 -11.00
C LEU A 122 25.48 -2.02 -11.45
N LEU A 123 25.21 -0.71 -11.45
CA LEU A 123 23.96 -0.16 -11.97
C LEU A 123 23.79 -0.41 -13.47
N CYS A 124 24.81 -0.10 -14.30
CA CYS A 124 24.75 -0.34 -15.74
C CYS A 124 24.49 -1.83 -16.08
N PHE A 125 25.08 -2.75 -15.29
CA PHE A 125 24.82 -4.18 -15.41
C PHE A 125 23.38 -4.56 -15.02
N ASP A 126 22.90 -4.08 -13.87
CA ASP A 126 21.54 -4.35 -13.39
C ASP A 126 20.46 -3.84 -14.37
N GLU A 127 20.66 -2.64 -14.93
CA GLU A 127 19.79 -2.08 -15.96
C GLU A 127 19.81 -2.90 -17.26
N SER A 128 20.94 -3.51 -17.64
CA SER A 128 20.99 -4.48 -18.77
C SER A 128 20.08 -5.67 -18.51
N GLU A 129 20.14 -6.26 -17.31
CA GLU A 129 19.29 -7.41 -16.98
C GLU A 129 17.81 -7.00 -16.93
N VAL A 130 17.49 -5.84 -16.34
CA VAL A 130 16.13 -5.26 -16.38
C VAL A 130 15.65 -5.03 -17.82
N ARG A 131 16.50 -4.49 -18.71
CA ARG A 131 16.17 -4.31 -20.15
C ARG A 131 15.88 -5.64 -20.86
N LYS A 132 16.53 -6.75 -20.49
CA LYS A 132 16.21 -8.10 -21.02
C LYS A 132 14.81 -8.55 -20.58
N ILE A 133 14.45 -8.39 -19.32
CA ILE A 133 13.11 -8.77 -18.81
C ILE A 133 12.02 -7.92 -19.46
N ILE A 134 12.24 -6.59 -19.54
CA ILE A 134 11.30 -5.65 -20.17
C ILE A 134 11.10 -5.96 -21.65
N ARG A 135 12.13 -6.43 -22.37
CA ARG A 135 12.00 -6.85 -23.78
C ARG A 135 11.00 -7.99 -23.94
N GLU A 136 11.03 -9.00 -23.07
CA GLU A 136 10.05 -10.10 -23.10
C GLU A 136 8.65 -9.64 -22.66
N CYS A 137 8.56 -8.71 -21.72
CA CYS A 137 7.28 -8.09 -21.33
C CYS A 137 6.68 -7.29 -22.50
N LYS A 138 7.49 -6.53 -23.25
CA LYS A 138 7.03 -5.81 -24.45
C LYS A 138 6.55 -6.77 -25.54
N ARG A 139 7.26 -7.88 -25.79
CA ARG A 139 6.77 -8.95 -26.70
C ARG A 139 5.38 -9.47 -26.33
N VAL A 140 5.09 -9.63 -25.03
CA VAL A 140 3.74 -10.01 -24.56
C VAL A 140 2.70 -8.92 -24.90
N LEU A 141 3.04 -7.63 -24.72
CA LEU A 141 2.17 -6.52 -25.13
C LEU A 141 1.95 -6.47 -26.65
N ASP A 142 3.01 -6.70 -27.44
CA ASP A 142 2.95 -6.72 -28.90
C ASP A 142 1.96 -7.78 -29.41
N TYR A 143 1.94 -8.98 -28.79
CA TYR A 143 0.92 -10.00 -29.08
C TYR A 143 -0.47 -9.58 -28.58
N LEU A 144 -0.61 -9.06 -27.36
CA LEU A 144 -1.92 -8.66 -26.79
C LEU A 144 -2.62 -7.57 -27.61
N ALA A 145 -1.87 -6.69 -28.28
CA ALA A 145 -2.41 -5.70 -29.22
C ALA A 145 -3.12 -6.33 -30.44
N VAL A 146 -2.73 -7.55 -30.84
CA VAL A 146 -3.34 -8.30 -31.96
C VAL A 146 -4.58 -9.09 -31.50
N ALA A 147 -4.82 -9.23 -30.19
CA ALA A 147 -5.95 -10.03 -29.68
C ALA A 147 -7.34 -9.52 -30.12
N GLU A 148 -7.48 -8.23 -30.48
CA GLU A 148 -8.73 -7.66 -30.98
C GLU A 148 -9.07 -8.06 -32.44
N VAL A 149 -8.09 -8.45 -33.25
CA VAL A 149 -8.28 -8.77 -34.69
C VAL A 149 -8.27 -10.26 -35.00
N ILE A 150 -8.23 -11.11 -33.97
CA ILE A 150 -8.29 -12.57 -34.12
C ILE A 150 -9.75 -13.00 -34.24
N GLU A 151 -10.12 -13.44 -35.45
CA GLU A 151 -11.48 -13.85 -35.84
C GLU A 151 -11.58 -15.34 -36.24
N THR A 152 -10.46 -16.06 -36.42
CA THR A 152 -10.47 -17.50 -36.75
C THR A 152 -9.82 -18.37 -35.67
N MET A 153 -10.20 -19.65 -35.67
CA MET A 153 -9.62 -20.67 -34.77
C MET A 153 -8.15 -20.98 -35.11
N GLU A 154 -7.75 -20.83 -36.37
CA GLU A 154 -6.36 -21.06 -36.80
C GLU A 154 -5.44 -19.95 -36.27
N ASP A 155 -5.88 -18.69 -36.39
CA ASP A 155 -5.20 -17.53 -35.82
C ASP A 155 -5.09 -17.63 -34.29
N LEU A 156 -6.17 -18.04 -33.60
CA LEU A 156 -6.14 -18.26 -32.15
C LEU A 156 -5.15 -19.36 -31.74
N VAL A 157 -5.08 -20.45 -32.50
CA VAL A 157 -4.10 -21.53 -32.26
C VAL A 157 -2.67 -21.06 -32.53
N GLN A 158 -2.44 -20.20 -33.51
CA GLN A 158 -1.11 -19.63 -33.76
C GLN A 158 -0.70 -18.62 -32.67
N PHE A 159 -1.59 -17.69 -32.33
CA PHE A 159 -1.44 -16.76 -31.20
C PHE A 159 -1.10 -17.48 -29.89
N LEU A 160 -1.77 -18.61 -29.60
CA LEU A 160 -1.48 -19.43 -28.42
C LEU A 160 -0.04 -19.97 -28.41
N LYS A 161 0.46 -20.48 -29.55
CA LYS A 161 1.82 -21.01 -29.69
C LYS A 161 2.89 -19.94 -29.48
N ASP A 162 2.62 -18.71 -29.92
CA ASP A 162 3.59 -17.61 -29.87
C ASP A 162 3.57 -16.88 -28.52
N LEU A 163 2.39 -16.69 -27.92
CA LEU A 163 2.21 -16.02 -26.63
C LEU A 163 2.66 -16.88 -25.44
N SER A 164 2.32 -18.18 -25.42
CA SER A 164 2.53 -19.04 -24.24
C SER A 164 4.01 -19.20 -23.83
N PRO A 165 4.98 -19.35 -24.75
CA PRO A 165 6.41 -19.33 -24.42
C PRO A 165 6.87 -17.97 -23.87
N CYS A 166 6.32 -16.87 -24.39
CA CYS A 166 6.66 -15.52 -23.93
C CYS A 166 6.16 -15.28 -22.49
N LEU A 167 4.91 -15.64 -22.18
CA LEU A 167 4.38 -15.60 -20.81
C LEU A 167 5.17 -16.50 -19.85
N SER A 168 5.52 -17.71 -20.28
CA SER A 168 6.32 -18.65 -19.49
C SER A 168 7.70 -18.08 -19.16
N LYS A 169 8.34 -17.39 -20.13
CA LYS A 169 9.61 -16.70 -19.93
C LYS A 169 9.45 -15.51 -18.96
N VAL A 170 8.51 -14.59 -19.21
CA VAL A 170 8.23 -13.45 -18.32
C VAL A 170 7.98 -13.91 -16.88
N SER A 171 7.15 -14.94 -16.68
CA SER A 171 6.88 -15.51 -15.35
C SER A 171 8.14 -15.98 -14.64
N ARG A 172 9.06 -16.64 -15.36
CA ARG A 172 10.33 -17.12 -14.79
C ARG A 172 11.26 -15.97 -14.46
N GLU A 173 11.50 -15.05 -15.39
CA GLU A 173 12.47 -13.96 -15.18
C GLU A 173 12.00 -12.99 -14.09
N VAL A 174 10.69 -12.68 -14.01
CA VAL A 174 10.12 -11.84 -12.94
C VAL A 174 10.20 -12.54 -11.57
N THR A 175 9.97 -13.86 -11.51
CA THR A 175 10.11 -14.65 -10.27
C THR A 175 11.58 -14.82 -9.83
N ALA A 176 12.54 -14.74 -10.76
CA ALA A 176 13.95 -14.63 -10.41
C ALA A 176 14.28 -13.23 -9.88
N ARG A 177 13.78 -12.18 -10.56
CA ARG A 177 14.06 -10.79 -10.22
C ARG A 177 13.49 -10.36 -8.88
N GLU A 178 12.28 -10.75 -8.51
CA GLU A 178 11.70 -10.37 -7.21
C GLU A 178 12.60 -10.82 -6.05
N LYS A 179 13.18 -12.02 -6.14
CA LYS A 179 14.03 -12.60 -5.08
C LYS A 179 15.32 -11.83 -4.88
N GLU A 180 15.82 -11.13 -5.89
CA GLU A 180 17.00 -10.26 -5.78
C GLU A 180 16.68 -8.89 -5.17
N LEU A 181 15.44 -8.41 -5.20
CA LEU A 181 15.11 -7.06 -4.73
C LEU A 181 15.19 -6.95 -3.20
N THR A 182 15.82 -5.89 -2.71
CA THR A 182 15.85 -5.52 -1.28
C THR A 182 14.52 -4.87 -0.85
N HIS A 183 13.89 -4.12 -1.75
CA HIS A 183 12.62 -3.41 -1.51
C HIS A 183 11.41 -4.37 -1.54
N GLN A 184 10.93 -4.74 -0.35
CA GLN A 184 9.85 -5.72 -0.17
C GLN A 184 8.57 -5.40 -0.96
N VAL A 185 8.11 -4.14 -1.00
CA VAL A 185 6.88 -3.75 -1.71
C VAL A 185 7.01 -3.96 -3.23
N HIS A 186 8.22 -3.78 -3.80
CA HIS A 186 8.45 -4.08 -5.22
C HIS A 186 8.25 -5.59 -5.50
N ARG A 187 8.67 -6.45 -4.57
CA ARG A 187 8.45 -7.92 -4.65
C ARG A 187 6.97 -8.26 -4.56
N GLU A 188 6.27 -7.71 -3.56
CA GLU A 188 4.83 -7.93 -3.34
C GLU A 188 4.01 -7.53 -4.58
N ILE A 189 4.35 -6.41 -5.23
CA ILE A 189 3.67 -5.95 -6.44
C ILE A 189 4.03 -6.80 -7.66
N LEU A 190 5.29 -7.17 -7.88
CA LEU A 190 5.66 -8.10 -8.97
C LEU A 190 4.94 -9.45 -8.85
N VAL A 191 4.87 -10.01 -7.64
CA VAL A 191 4.15 -11.27 -7.37
C VAL A 191 2.64 -11.10 -7.61
N ARG A 192 2.02 -10.00 -7.13
CA ARG A 192 0.61 -9.67 -7.38
C ARG A 192 0.29 -9.65 -8.88
N CYS A 193 1.01 -8.83 -9.64
CA CYS A 193 0.73 -8.61 -11.06
C CYS A 193 0.98 -9.88 -11.87
N LEU A 194 2.04 -10.63 -11.55
CA LEU A 194 2.35 -11.90 -12.22
C LEU A 194 1.27 -12.96 -11.95
N GLU A 195 0.70 -13.02 -10.76
CA GLU A 195 -0.40 -13.96 -10.48
C GLU A 195 -1.68 -13.55 -11.23
N GLN A 196 -2.01 -12.26 -11.31
CA GLN A 196 -3.12 -11.78 -12.15
C GLN A 196 -2.92 -12.15 -13.63
N VAL A 197 -1.71 -12.00 -14.18
CA VAL A 197 -1.40 -12.42 -15.57
C VAL A 197 -1.66 -13.91 -15.78
N LYS A 198 -1.28 -14.78 -14.83
CA LYS A 198 -1.59 -16.23 -14.90
C LYS A 198 -3.10 -16.51 -14.83
N THR A 199 -3.85 -15.78 -14.01
CA THR A 199 -5.31 -15.94 -13.88
C THR A 199 -6.04 -15.44 -15.13
N LEU A 200 -5.57 -14.36 -15.75
CA LEU A 200 -6.22 -13.73 -16.90
C LEU A 200 -5.98 -14.49 -18.22
N ALA A 201 -4.78 -15.03 -18.44
CA ALA A 201 -4.44 -15.62 -19.74
C ALA A 201 -5.37 -16.77 -20.20
N PRO A 202 -5.74 -17.78 -19.37
CA PRO A 202 -6.70 -18.82 -19.77
C PRO A 202 -8.08 -18.25 -20.12
N ILE A 203 -8.50 -17.21 -19.41
CA ILE A 203 -9.85 -16.64 -19.51
C ILE A 203 -9.95 -15.71 -20.72
N LEU A 204 -8.86 -15.00 -21.08
CA LEU A 204 -8.72 -14.35 -22.38
C LEU A 204 -8.84 -15.36 -23.54
N ILE A 205 -8.18 -16.52 -23.45
CA ILE A 205 -8.27 -17.58 -24.47
C ILE A 205 -9.72 -18.11 -24.59
N CYS A 206 -10.42 -18.34 -23.48
CA CYS A 206 -11.84 -18.67 -23.48
C CYS A 206 -12.69 -17.57 -24.16
N SER A 207 -12.43 -16.30 -23.84
CA SER A 207 -13.15 -15.15 -24.42
C SER A 207 -12.94 -15.01 -25.93
N MET A 208 -11.73 -15.28 -26.43
CA MET A 208 -11.43 -15.32 -27.86
C MET A 208 -12.12 -16.50 -28.55
N LYS A 209 -12.05 -17.70 -27.93
CA LYS A 209 -12.71 -18.93 -28.40
C LYS A 209 -14.23 -18.76 -28.57
N ILE A 210 -14.90 -18.09 -27.62
CA ILE A 210 -16.36 -17.84 -27.72
C ILE A 210 -16.69 -16.73 -28.74
N PHE A 211 -15.90 -15.66 -28.82
CA PHE A 211 -16.09 -14.61 -29.84
C PHE A 211 -16.07 -15.18 -31.28
N ILE A 212 -15.06 -15.99 -31.61
CA ILE A 212 -14.94 -16.70 -32.91
C ILE A 212 -16.17 -17.59 -33.16
N HIS A 213 -16.64 -18.30 -32.13
CA HIS A 213 -17.78 -19.20 -32.24
C HIS A 213 -19.11 -18.47 -32.49
N ILE A 214 -19.32 -17.30 -31.88
CA ILE A 214 -20.52 -16.47 -32.08
C ILE A 214 -20.56 -15.91 -33.50
N ILE A 215 -19.43 -15.44 -34.04
CA ILE A 215 -19.32 -15.00 -35.44
C ILE A 215 -19.73 -16.13 -36.39
N GLY A 216 -19.22 -17.35 -36.15
CA GLY A 216 -19.59 -18.55 -36.92
C GLY A 216 -21.05 -19.02 -36.75
N GLN A 217 -21.80 -18.49 -35.78
CA GLN A 217 -23.19 -18.87 -35.47
C GLN A 217 -24.17 -17.68 -35.51
N GLY A 218 -24.01 -16.81 -36.50
CA GLY A 218 -25.00 -15.76 -36.81
C GLY A 218 -24.99 -14.54 -35.89
N GLY A 219 -23.97 -14.38 -35.05
CA GLY A 219 -23.61 -13.08 -34.47
C GLY A 219 -24.48 -12.54 -33.34
N LYS A 220 -25.34 -13.35 -32.69
CA LYS A 220 -26.27 -12.88 -31.64
C LYS A 220 -25.56 -12.66 -30.29
N GLY A 221 -24.78 -11.59 -30.20
CA GLY A 221 -24.02 -11.19 -29.01
C GLY A 221 -22.53 -10.98 -29.27
N VAL A 222 -22.16 -10.56 -30.49
CA VAL A 222 -20.76 -10.29 -30.87
C VAL A 222 -20.20 -9.13 -30.06
N ASP A 223 -20.99 -8.09 -29.81
CA ASP A 223 -20.55 -6.89 -29.09
C ASP A 223 -20.18 -7.22 -27.63
N GLU A 224 -21.03 -8.00 -26.93
CA GLU A 224 -20.75 -8.50 -25.58
C GLU A 224 -19.48 -9.36 -25.52
N ALA A 225 -19.25 -10.20 -26.55
CA ALA A 225 -18.09 -11.09 -26.61
C ALA A 225 -16.80 -10.32 -26.97
N ALA A 226 -16.92 -9.30 -27.82
CA ALA A 226 -15.84 -8.37 -28.14
C ALA A 226 -15.46 -7.56 -26.89
N GLU A 227 -16.43 -7.01 -26.16
CA GLU A 227 -16.19 -6.25 -24.93
C GLU A 227 -15.46 -7.10 -23.88
N ASN A 228 -15.94 -8.31 -23.60
CA ASN A 228 -15.29 -9.28 -22.71
C ASN A 228 -13.82 -9.53 -23.11
N ARG A 229 -13.56 -9.81 -24.39
CA ARG A 229 -12.22 -10.09 -24.92
C ARG A 229 -11.30 -8.88 -24.80
N ASN A 230 -11.78 -7.70 -25.20
CA ASN A 230 -11.01 -6.47 -25.20
C ASN A 230 -10.70 -6.02 -23.76
N TYR A 231 -11.66 -6.16 -22.83
CA TYR A 231 -11.47 -5.94 -21.38
C TYR A 231 -10.38 -6.86 -20.80
N LEU A 232 -10.42 -8.16 -21.11
CA LEU A 232 -9.43 -9.13 -20.61
C LEU A 232 -8.03 -8.84 -21.17
N SER A 233 -7.91 -8.47 -22.46
CA SER A 233 -6.63 -8.06 -23.06
C SER A 233 -6.10 -6.76 -22.44
N GLN A 234 -6.97 -5.76 -22.21
CA GLN A 234 -6.58 -4.50 -21.58
C GLN A 234 -6.13 -4.70 -20.12
N ARG A 235 -6.82 -5.52 -19.32
CA ARG A 235 -6.38 -5.82 -17.94
C ARG A 235 -5.05 -6.56 -17.91
N MET A 236 -4.85 -7.54 -18.79
CA MET A 236 -3.59 -8.26 -18.88
C MET A 236 -2.45 -7.34 -19.36
N THR A 237 -2.75 -6.40 -20.25
CA THR A 237 -1.87 -5.31 -20.67
C THR A 237 -1.50 -4.38 -19.51
N ASP A 238 -2.45 -4.01 -18.65
CA ASP A 238 -2.20 -3.12 -17.51
C ASP A 238 -1.31 -3.76 -16.43
N GLU A 239 -1.48 -5.05 -16.14
CA GLU A 239 -0.61 -5.80 -15.21
C GLU A 239 0.81 -6.00 -15.78
N ILE A 240 0.96 -6.23 -17.09
CA ILE A 240 2.29 -6.31 -17.74
C ILE A 240 3.00 -4.95 -17.76
N ASN A 241 2.28 -3.85 -18.02
CA ASN A 241 2.83 -2.50 -17.93
C ASN A 241 3.23 -2.13 -16.49
N GLU A 242 2.46 -2.58 -15.49
CA GLU A 242 2.81 -2.42 -14.08
C GLU A 242 4.10 -3.20 -13.74
N ILE A 243 4.25 -4.45 -14.21
CA ILE A 243 5.49 -5.22 -14.09
C ILE A 243 6.67 -4.45 -14.69
N ILE A 244 6.54 -3.94 -15.93
CA ILE A 244 7.59 -3.13 -16.58
C ILE A 244 7.98 -1.93 -15.72
N ARG A 245 6.99 -1.20 -15.17
CA ARG A 245 7.20 -0.05 -14.30
C ARG A 245 7.96 -0.44 -13.02
N VAL A 246 7.56 -1.51 -12.34
CA VAL A 246 8.20 -1.94 -11.08
C VAL A 246 9.64 -2.40 -11.30
N LEU A 247 9.92 -3.10 -12.41
CA LEU A 247 11.27 -3.60 -12.74
C LEU A 247 12.30 -2.48 -12.87
N GLN A 248 11.88 -1.26 -13.24
CA GLN A 248 12.74 -0.09 -13.45
C GLN A 248 13.07 0.69 -12.16
N LEU A 249 12.44 0.38 -11.02
CA LEU A 249 12.56 1.20 -9.80
C LEU A 249 13.81 0.86 -8.99
N THR A 250 14.85 1.69 -9.19
CA THR A 250 16.18 1.62 -8.56
C THR A 250 16.27 2.30 -7.19
N THR A 251 15.29 3.14 -6.84
CA THR A 251 15.11 3.69 -5.49
C THR A 251 13.72 3.34 -4.97
N TYR A 252 13.48 3.58 -3.68
CA TYR A 252 12.22 3.30 -3.01
C TYR A 252 11.71 4.56 -2.32
N ASP A 253 10.40 4.70 -2.21
CA ASP A 253 9.72 5.79 -1.54
C ASP A 253 8.45 5.22 -0.90
N GLU A 254 8.28 5.32 0.42
CA GLU A 254 7.04 4.86 1.08
C GLU A 254 5.95 5.94 1.09
N GLU A 255 6.25 7.19 0.70
CA GLU A 255 5.29 8.27 0.50
C GLU A 255 4.68 8.20 -0.93
N GLU A 256 5.49 7.99 -1.98
CA GLU A 256 5.13 8.13 -3.42
C GLU A 256 4.23 7.02 -4.05
N TRP A 257 3.97 5.89 -3.37
CA TRP A 257 3.35 4.69 -3.99
C TRP A 257 2.48 3.95 -2.93
N ASP A 258 1.20 3.54 -3.11
CA ASP A 258 0.34 3.35 -4.31
C ASP A 258 -0.81 4.38 -4.44
N ALA A 259 -0.78 5.47 -3.66
CA ALA A 259 -1.85 6.46 -3.59
C ALA A 259 -1.46 7.91 -3.96
N ASP A 260 -0.22 8.17 -4.40
CA ASP A 260 0.20 9.53 -4.76
C ASP A 260 -0.23 9.92 -6.19
N ASN A 261 -0.60 11.20 -6.34
CA ASN A 261 -0.92 11.83 -7.61
C ASN A 261 0.22 11.63 -8.62
N LEU A 262 1.47 11.77 -8.18
CA LEU A 262 2.65 11.61 -9.01
C LEU A 262 2.79 10.20 -9.60
N THR A 263 2.46 9.14 -8.85
CA THR A 263 2.47 7.77 -9.38
C THR A 263 1.34 7.52 -10.38
N VAL A 264 0.14 8.07 -10.16
CA VAL A 264 -0.96 7.99 -11.15
C VAL A 264 -0.59 8.76 -12.43
N MET A 265 0.09 9.91 -12.30
CA MET A 265 0.59 10.69 -13.43
C MET A 265 1.72 9.94 -14.17
N LYS A 266 2.70 9.37 -13.47
CA LYS A 266 3.78 8.54 -14.04
C LYS A 266 3.23 7.30 -14.76
N LYS A 267 2.26 6.58 -14.17
CA LYS A 267 1.58 5.45 -14.82
C LYS A 267 0.81 5.87 -16.07
N SER A 268 0.10 7.00 -16.02
CA SER A 268 -0.62 7.54 -17.18
C SER A 268 0.34 8.00 -18.28
N TYR A 269 1.47 8.62 -17.93
CA TYR A 269 2.53 9.00 -18.87
C TYR A 269 3.17 7.80 -19.56
N ASN A 270 3.54 6.75 -18.82
CA ASN A 270 4.05 5.50 -19.42
C ASN A 270 3.00 4.85 -20.33
N ALA A 271 1.72 4.93 -19.97
CA ALA A 271 0.62 4.42 -20.79
C ALA A 271 0.32 5.28 -22.03
N ILE A 272 0.80 6.53 -22.09
CA ILE A 272 0.87 7.36 -23.31
C ILE A 272 2.09 6.97 -24.14
N GLU A 273 3.28 6.85 -23.53
CA GLU A 273 4.53 6.44 -24.20
C GLU A 273 4.35 5.12 -24.96
N GLY A 274 3.71 4.13 -24.33
CA GLY A 274 3.42 2.83 -24.96
C GLY A 274 2.43 2.87 -26.13
N LYS A 275 1.69 3.97 -26.35
CA LYS A 275 0.67 4.12 -27.40
C LYS A 275 1.01 5.15 -28.46
N ILE A 276 1.96 6.06 -28.19
CA ILE A 276 2.25 7.21 -29.05
C ILE A 276 2.67 6.80 -30.47
N ARG A 277 3.39 5.68 -30.61
CA ARG A 277 3.77 5.13 -31.91
C ARG A 277 2.55 4.66 -32.71
N THR A 278 1.73 3.78 -32.13
CA THR A 278 0.50 3.25 -32.77
C THR A 278 -0.49 4.35 -33.15
N ALA A 279 -0.52 5.45 -32.39
CA ALA A 279 -1.25 6.67 -32.73
C ALA A 279 -0.63 7.41 -33.93
N HIS A 280 0.70 7.59 -33.99
CA HIS A 280 1.38 8.15 -35.16
C HIS A 280 1.18 7.29 -36.42
N ASP A 281 1.33 5.97 -36.33
CA ASP A 281 1.22 5.05 -37.48
C ASP A 281 -0.16 5.16 -38.18
N TRP A 282 -1.25 5.32 -37.42
CA TRP A 282 -2.62 5.54 -37.96
C TRP A 282 -2.87 6.96 -38.50
N LEU A 283 -2.08 7.94 -38.07
CA LEU A 283 -2.10 9.29 -38.62
C LEU A 283 -1.35 9.34 -39.96
N GLU A 284 -0.27 8.56 -40.13
CA GLU A 284 0.49 8.50 -41.38
C GLU A 284 -0.25 7.79 -42.52
N ASP A 285 -1.09 6.78 -42.23
CA ASP A 285 -1.94 6.13 -43.23
C ASP A 285 -3.22 6.94 -43.53
N PRO A 286 -3.39 7.52 -44.74
CA PRO A 286 -4.60 8.29 -45.11
C PRO A 286 -5.85 7.43 -45.34
N LEU A 287 -5.69 6.10 -45.48
CA LEU A 287 -6.76 5.13 -45.73
C LEU A 287 -7.17 4.38 -44.47
N ALA A 288 -6.48 4.57 -43.34
CA ALA A 288 -6.74 3.85 -42.10
C ALA A 288 -8.15 4.12 -41.56
N LEU A 289 -8.95 3.06 -41.46
CA LEU A 289 -10.34 3.08 -41.06
C LEU A 289 -10.56 3.59 -39.64
N ARG A 290 -11.77 4.14 -39.41
CA ARG A 290 -12.29 4.53 -38.10
C ARG A 290 -12.44 3.29 -37.19
N GLY A 291 -12.19 3.46 -35.89
CA GLY A 291 -12.28 2.40 -34.88
C GLY A 291 -11.06 1.47 -34.80
N GLY A 292 -10.09 1.62 -35.71
CA GLY A 292 -8.84 0.86 -35.68
C GLY A 292 -7.98 1.14 -34.44
N VAL A 293 -7.02 0.24 -34.17
CA VAL A 293 -6.13 0.25 -32.98
C VAL A 293 -5.44 1.60 -32.78
N GLY A 294 -5.09 2.31 -33.86
CA GLY A 294 -4.47 3.64 -33.77
C GLY A 294 -5.42 4.78 -33.40
N GLU A 295 -6.68 4.79 -33.87
CA GLU A 295 -7.67 5.77 -33.35
C GLU A 295 -7.90 5.51 -31.86
N LYS A 296 -8.10 4.25 -31.47
CA LYS A 296 -8.19 3.85 -30.05
C LYS A 296 -6.98 4.33 -29.25
N SER A 297 -5.77 4.21 -29.83
CA SER A 297 -4.53 4.71 -29.21
C SER A 297 -4.54 6.22 -29.02
N VAL A 298 -4.99 7.02 -30.01
CA VAL A 298 -5.19 8.47 -29.86
C VAL A 298 -6.17 8.77 -28.72
N ARG A 299 -7.37 8.17 -28.72
CA ARG A 299 -8.38 8.40 -27.65
C ARG A 299 -7.83 8.06 -26.26
N GLN A 300 -7.18 6.91 -26.12
CA GLN A 300 -6.59 6.47 -24.86
C GLN A 300 -5.45 7.37 -24.37
N ILE A 301 -4.65 7.95 -25.28
CA ILE A 301 -3.65 8.97 -24.92
C ILE A 301 -4.32 10.20 -24.28
N LEU A 302 -5.45 10.66 -24.82
CA LEU A 302 -6.19 11.78 -24.26
C LEU A 302 -6.80 11.45 -22.88
N ASP A 303 -7.37 10.25 -22.71
CA ASP A 303 -7.87 9.78 -21.40
C ASP A 303 -6.77 9.74 -20.33
N HIS A 304 -5.59 9.24 -20.69
CA HIS A 304 -4.44 9.23 -19.79
C HIS A 304 -3.94 10.66 -19.50
N ALA A 305 -3.95 11.56 -20.49
CA ALA A 305 -3.56 12.96 -20.30
C ALA A 305 -4.58 13.72 -19.42
N TYR A 306 -5.89 13.48 -19.55
CA TYR A 306 -6.88 14.03 -18.62
C TYR A 306 -6.66 13.54 -17.18
N LYS A 307 -6.32 12.26 -16.97
CA LYS A 307 -5.93 11.72 -15.65
C LYS A 307 -4.66 12.37 -15.10
N VAL A 308 -3.74 12.86 -15.95
CA VAL A 308 -2.62 13.71 -15.52
C VAL A 308 -3.10 15.11 -15.16
N ALA A 309 -3.98 15.71 -15.96
CA ALA A 309 -4.49 17.07 -15.75
C ALA A 309 -5.26 17.22 -14.43
N GLU A 310 -6.07 16.23 -14.05
CA GLU A 310 -6.75 16.15 -12.74
C GLU A 310 -5.80 16.27 -11.53
N ARG A 311 -4.52 15.96 -11.72
CA ARG A 311 -3.51 15.73 -10.67
C ARG A 311 -2.30 16.67 -10.78
N SER A 312 -2.32 17.56 -11.78
CA SER A 312 -1.27 18.54 -12.07
C SER A 312 -1.45 19.85 -11.30
N LEU A 313 -0.41 20.67 -11.26
CA LEU A 313 -0.52 22.06 -10.82
C LEU A 313 -1.51 22.82 -11.74
N PRO A 314 -2.32 23.78 -11.24
CA PRO A 314 -3.46 24.35 -12.00
C PRO A 314 -3.11 24.86 -13.40
N HIS A 315 -2.00 25.59 -13.55
CA HIS A 315 -1.52 26.08 -14.85
C HIS A 315 -1.30 24.94 -15.86
N ASP A 316 -0.62 23.88 -15.44
CA ASP A 316 -0.30 22.76 -16.32
C ASP A 316 -1.55 21.88 -16.54
N ALA A 317 -2.44 21.76 -15.55
CA ALA A 317 -3.74 21.10 -15.68
C ALA A 317 -4.61 21.72 -16.79
N ASP A 318 -4.77 23.05 -16.79
CA ASP A 318 -5.59 23.74 -17.80
C ASP A 318 -4.93 23.75 -19.18
N THR A 319 -3.58 23.80 -19.21
CA THR A 319 -2.81 23.63 -20.46
C THR A 319 -3.03 22.25 -21.09
N ILE A 320 -2.99 21.18 -20.28
CA ILE A 320 -3.23 19.80 -20.74
C ILE A 320 -4.68 19.63 -21.19
N ARG A 321 -5.67 20.07 -20.39
CA ARG A 321 -7.10 20.01 -20.75
C ARG A 321 -7.38 20.66 -22.10
N LYS A 322 -6.80 21.84 -22.35
CA LYS A 322 -6.95 22.55 -23.63
C LYS A 322 -6.37 21.74 -24.80
N GLN A 323 -5.12 21.26 -24.70
CA GLN A 323 -4.52 20.45 -25.76
C GLN A 323 -5.31 19.17 -26.02
N CYS A 324 -5.81 18.49 -24.98
CA CYS A 324 -6.67 17.33 -25.15
C CYS A 324 -7.97 17.68 -25.89
N SER A 325 -8.63 18.79 -25.55
CA SER A 325 -9.83 19.25 -26.26
C SER A 325 -9.56 19.55 -27.74
N ASP A 326 -8.49 20.27 -28.04
CA ASP A 326 -8.08 20.59 -29.41
C ASP A 326 -7.86 19.29 -30.23
N ILE A 327 -7.14 18.32 -29.65
CA ILE A 327 -6.83 17.04 -30.32
C ILE A 327 -8.10 16.20 -30.51
N THR A 328 -9.02 16.16 -29.54
CA THR A 328 -10.32 15.48 -29.68
C THR A 328 -11.06 16.02 -30.91
N THR A 329 -11.28 17.33 -30.99
CA THR A 329 -12.02 17.94 -32.11
C THR A 329 -11.33 17.74 -33.46
N MET A 330 -9.99 17.81 -33.52
CA MET A 330 -9.25 17.52 -34.75
C MET A 330 -9.34 16.03 -35.16
N THR A 331 -9.32 15.12 -34.17
CA THR A 331 -9.46 13.66 -34.40
C THR A 331 -10.85 13.33 -34.90
N ASP A 332 -11.90 13.92 -34.32
CA ASP A 332 -13.28 13.74 -34.77
C ASP A 332 -13.47 14.21 -36.22
N ALA A 333 -12.98 15.41 -36.57
CA ALA A 333 -13.03 15.93 -37.94
C ALA A 333 -12.21 15.09 -38.94
N LEU A 334 -11.07 14.51 -38.52
CA LEU A 334 -10.31 13.57 -39.35
C LEU A 334 -11.06 12.26 -39.57
N CYS A 335 -11.72 11.73 -38.53
CA CYS A 335 -12.55 10.53 -38.64
C CYS A 335 -13.79 10.74 -39.53
N GLU A 336 -14.41 11.91 -39.48
CA GLU A 336 -15.49 12.29 -40.41
C GLU A 336 -15.00 12.33 -41.87
N LEU A 337 -13.90 13.02 -42.15
CA LEU A 337 -13.31 13.07 -43.49
C LEU A 337 -12.90 11.68 -44.01
N ARG A 338 -12.32 10.83 -43.14
CA ARG A 338 -11.99 9.44 -43.50
C ARG A 338 -13.25 8.60 -43.76
N GLN A 339 -14.31 8.78 -42.97
CA GLN A 339 -15.61 8.12 -43.17
C GLN A 339 -16.32 8.55 -44.46
N GLU A 340 -16.12 9.80 -44.92
CA GLU A 340 -16.57 10.28 -46.23
C GLU A 340 -15.67 9.85 -47.41
N GLY A 341 -14.64 9.04 -47.18
CA GLY A 341 -13.66 8.65 -48.21
C GLY A 341 -12.66 9.75 -48.60
N LYS A 342 -12.66 10.88 -47.88
CA LYS A 342 -11.81 12.06 -48.11
C LYS A 342 -10.48 12.01 -47.32
N GLY A 343 -10.10 10.84 -46.81
CA GLY A 343 -8.91 10.65 -45.95
C GLY A 343 -7.57 11.06 -46.59
N ALA A 344 -7.45 10.95 -47.92
CA ALA A 344 -6.31 11.40 -48.71
C ALA A 344 -6.45 12.82 -49.29
N THR A 345 -7.35 13.66 -48.76
CA THR A 345 -7.42 15.08 -49.17
C THR A 345 -6.36 15.91 -48.46
N PRO A 346 -5.88 17.02 -49.06
CA PRO A 346 -4.94 17.95 -48.40
C PRO A 346 -5.44 18.48 -47.06
N GLN A 347 -6.77 18.58 -46.87
CA GLN A 347 -7.40 18.94 -45.60
C GLN A 347 -7.25 17.85 -44.54
N ALA A 348 -7.51 16.58 -44.90
CA ALA A 348 -7.34 15.44 -44.00
C ALA A 348 -5.86 15.21 -43.65
N GLU A 349 -4.93 15.34 -44.61
CA GLU A 349 -3.50 15.29 -44.31
C GLU A 349 -3.04 16.44 -43.39
N ALA A 350 -3.55 17.66 -43.60
CA ALA A 350 -3.20 18.81 -42.76
C ALA A 350 -3.73 18.64 -41.33
N LEU A 351 -4.96 18.12 -41.16
CA LEU A 351 -5.48 17.71 -39.86
C LEU A 351 -4.61 16.63 -39.23
N SER A 352 -4.23 15.60 -39.98
CA SER A 352 -3.40 14.50 -39.48
C SER A 352 -2.04 14.97 -38.97
N ARG A 353 -1.29 15.74 -39.79
CA ARG A 353 -0.02 16.37 -39.38
C ARG A 353 -0.20 17.26 -38.14
N GLY A 354 -1.27 18.05 -38.08
CA GLY A 354 -1.59 18.89 -36.93
C GLY A 354 -1.92 18.11 -35.64
N ILE A 355 -2.52 16.92 -35.75
CA ILE A 355 -2.73 16.00 -34.62
C ILE A 355 -1.39 15.39 -34.18
N GLN A 356 -0.54 14.96 -35.11
CA GLN A 356 0.78 14.39 -34.81
C GLN A 356 1.65 15.37 -34.01
N ASP A 357 1.73 16.64 -34.43
CA ASP A 357 2.49 17.66 -33.71
C ASP A 357 1.89 17.96 -32.33
N LYS A 358 0.55 18.11 -32.24
CA LYS A 358 -0.13 18.32 -30.94
C LYS A 358 0.01 17.14 -29.98
N LEU A 359 0.08 15.89 -30.45
CA LEU A 359 0.33 14.72 -29.61
C LEU A 359 1.76 14.72 -29.05
N ARG A 360 2.75 15.15 -29.85
CA ARG A 360 4.15 15.32 -29.42
C ARG A 360 4.29 16.45 -28.38
N ASP A 361 3.60 17.56 -28.59
CA ASP A 361 3.51 18.65 -27.61
C ASP A 361 2.83 18.18 -26.32
N LEU A 362 1.68 17.49 -26.42
CA LEU A 362 0.94 16.96 -25.27
C LEU A 362 1.82 16.02 -24.42
N TYR A 363 2.52 15.08 -25.06
CA TYR A 363 3.47 14.18 -24.39
C TYR A 363 4.55 14.96 -23.62
N THR A 364 5.08 16.02 -24.23
CA THR A 364 6.12 16.88 -23.64
C THR A 364 5.57 17.70 -22.45
N ILE A 365 4.35 18.23 -22.57
CA ILE A 365 3.66 18.98 -21.50
C ILE A 365 3.30 18.04 -20.33
N VAL A 366 2.83 16.82 -20.62
CA VAL A 366 2.54 15.79 -19.61
C VAL A 366 3.81 15.41 -18.83
N ASN A 367 4.93 15.17 -19.51
CA ASN A 367 6.23 14.91 -18.87
C ASN A 367 6.67 16.09 -17.98
N ARG A 368 6.52 17.33 -18.48
CA ARG A 368 6.81 18.54 -17.70
C ARG A 368 5.92 18.63 -16.45
N ALA A 369 4.63 18.32 -16.55
CA ALA A 369 3.69 18.38 -15.42
C ALA A 369 4.03 17.33 -14.35
N VAL A 370 4.37 16.09 -14.77
CA VAL A 370 4.89 15.02 -13.89
C VAL A 370 6.11 15.53 -13.11
N GLN A 371 7.12 16.03 -13.81
CA GLN A 371 8.34 16.57 -13.18
C GLN A 371 8.09 17.85 -12.35
N GLY A 372 7.07 18.63 -12.70
CA GLY A 372 6.68 19.85 -11.99
C GLY A 372 6.09 19.56 -10.63
N VAL A 373 5.20 18.56 -10.55
CA VAL A 373 4.65 18.05 -9.27
C VAL A 373 5.77 17.46 -8.41
N GLU A 374 6.61 16.58 -9.00
CA GLU A 374 7.78 15.97 -8.34
C GLU A 374 8.72 17.01 -7.70
N LYS A 375 9.06 18.08 -8.44
CA LYS A 375 9.96 19.15 -7.95
C LYS A 375 9.29 20.16 -7.01
N SER A 376 7.96 20.16 -6.89
CA SER A 376 7.23 21.15 -6.10
C SER A 376 7.37 20.98 -4.58
N GLY A 377 7.63 19.75 -4.13
CA GLY A 377 7.71 19.39 -2.71
C GLY A 377 6.43 19.69 -1.92
N ILE A 378 5.26 19.78 -2.57
CA ILE A 378 3.97 19.99 -1.92
C ILE A 378 3.49 18.64 -1.37
N GLN A 379 3.60 18.44 -0.05
CA GLN A 379 3.03 17.25 0.60
C GLN A 379 1.51 17.20 0.37
N GLN A 380 1.01 16.04 -0.07
CA GLN A 380 -0.39 15.84 -0.43
C GLN A 380 -1.22 15.36 0.77
N PRO A 381 -2.55 15.60 0.78
CA PRO A 381 -3.44 15.03 1.79
C PRO A 381 -3.42 13.49 1.77
N ALA A 382 -3.39 12.88 2.95
CA ALA A 382 -3.38 11.43 3.08
C ALA A 382 -4.69 10.78 2.58
N HIS A 383 -4.60 9.51 2.18
CA HIS A 383 -5.74 8.75 1.67
C HIS A 383 -6.69 8.26 2.78
N THR A 384 -6.19 7.91 3.98
CA THR A 384 -7.02 7.55 5.14
C THR A 384 -7.44 8.76 5.97
N VAL A 385 -8.62 8.70 6.59
CA VAL A 385 -9.11 9.66 7.58
C VAL A 385 -8.14 9.79 8.76
N SER A 386 -7.49 8.70 9.19
CA SER A 386 -6.51 8.75 10.28
C SER A 386 -5.21 9.49 9.90
N GLY A 387 -4.73 9.34 8.66
CA GLY A 387 -3.58 10.11 8.16
C GLY A 387 -3.93 11.59 7.95
N ARG A 388 -5.15 11.88 7.45
CA ARG A 388 -5.66 13.26 7.34
C ARG A 388 -5.77 13.91 8.71
N LEU A 389 -6.20 13.16 9.73
CA LEU A 389 -6.30 13.65 11.11
C LEU A 389 -4.92 14.00 11.67
N GLU A 390 -3.87 13.23 11.34
CA GLU A 390 -2.50 13.57 11.74
C GLU A 390 -1.98 14.82 11.03
N GLN A 391 -2.21 14.96 9.72
CA GLN A 391 -1.85 16.17 8.96
C GLN A 391 -2.58 17.42 9.47
N ALA A 392 -3.90 17.31 9.68
CA ALA A 392 -4.71 18.34 10.32
C ALA A 392 -4.13 18.70 11.69
N ARG A 393 -3.83 17.72 12.54
CA ARG A 393 -3.26 17.94 13.87
C ARG A 393 -1.90 18.65 13.83
N ARG A 394 -1.00 18.29 12.91
CA ARG A 394 0.30 18.97 12.76
C ARG A 394 0.15 20.49 12.48
N TRP A 395 -0.92 20.88 11.77
CA TRP A 395 -1.31 22.28 11.59
C TRP A 395 -1.98 22.86 12.85
N LEU A 396 -2.92 22.16 13.48
CA LEU A 396 -3.61 22.62 14.69
C LEU A 396 -2.67 22.81 15.90
N ASP A 397 -1.61 22.00 16.00
CA ASP A 397 -0.56 22.15 17.01
C ASP A 397 0.31 23.41 16.77
N ASN A 398 0.34 23.97 15.54
CA ASN A 398 1.11 25.17 15.17
C ASN A 398 0.41 26.03 14.07
N PRO A 399 -0.76 26.66 14.32
CA PRO A 399 -1.60 27.24 13.24
C PRO A 399 -0.96 28.40 12.47
N ASP A 400 0.02 29.07 13.07
CA ASP A 400 0.79 30.20 12.54
C ASP A 400 1.88 29.77 11.51
N ARG A 401 2.14 28.46 11.37
CA ARG A 401 3.15 27.90 10.47
C ARG A 401 2.53 27.58 9.11
N ASP A 402 2.98 28.27 8.06
CA ASP A 402 2.57 27.97 6.68
C ASP A 402 2.92 26.53 6.28
N ASP A 403 1.88 25.73 6.01
CA ASP A 403 1.92 24.35 5.53
C ASP A 403 1.44 24.24 4.06
N LYS A 404 1.31 25.38 3.36
CA LYS A 404 0.70 25.55 2.04
C LYS A 404 -0.78 25.16 1.96
N GLY A 405 -1.48 25.08 3.09
CA GLY A 405 -2.91 24.75 3.20
C GLY A 405 -3.21 23.26 3.39
N LEU A 406 -2.19 22.42 3.60
CA LEU A 406 -2.33 20.96 3.72
C LEU A 406 -3.29 20.54 4.83
N GLY A 407 -3.16 21.10 6.03
CA GLY A 407 -4.00 20.80 7.19
C GLY A 407 -5.46 21.19 6.94
N GLN A 408 -5.70 22.35 6.32
CA GLN A 408 -7.05 22.77 5.92
C GLN A 408 -7.66 21.85 4.86
N GLN A 409 -6.87 21.44 3.86
CA GLN A 409 -7.31 20.48 2.83
C GLN A 409 -7.60 19.10 3.42
N ALA A 410 -6.77 18.63 4.36
CA ALA A 410 -6.98 17.38 5.09
C ALA A 410 -8.27 17.40 5.91
N ILE A 411 -8.58 18.50 6.60
CA ILE A 411 -9.85 18.71 7.33
C ILE A 411 -11.05 18.65 6.38
N ALA A 412 -11.02 19.40 5.27
CA ALA A 412 -12.10 19.39 4.29
C ALA A 412 -12.35 17.97 3.71
N LEU A 413 -11.28 17.18 3.52
CA LEU A 413 -11.36 15.80 3.06
C LEU A 413 -11.82 14.80 4.15
N ILE A 414 -11.71 15.11 5.44
CA ILE A 414 -12.37 14.35 6.52
C ILE A 414 -13.86 14.65 6.52
N VAL A 415 -14.23 15.93 6.44
CA VAL A 415 -15.63 16.39 6.40
C VAL A 415 -16.36 15.82 5.18
N HIS A 416 -15.73 15.83 4.00
CA HIS A 416 -16.28 15.22 2.79
C HIS A 416 -16.56 13.71 2.97
N GLU A 417 -15.62 12.96 3.57
CA GLU A 417 -15.81 11.53 3.80
C GLU A 417 -16.92 11.29 4.85
N GLY A 418 -17.03 12.12 5.89
CA GLY A 418 -18.14 12.09 6.84
C GLY A 418 -19.51 12.32 6.19
N LYS A 419 -19.62 13.35 5.35
CA LYS A 419 -20.85 13.66 4.58
C LYS A 419 -21.24 12.48 3.66
N LYS A 420 -20.26 11.87 2.98
CA LYS A 420 -20.40 10.67 2.13
C LYS A 420 -20.76 9.39 2.91
N VAL A 421 -20.26 9.22 4.13
CA VAL A 421 -20.63 8.11 5.04
C VAL A 421 -22.11 8.27 5.45
N ALA A 422 -22.49 9.48 5.86
CA ALA A 422 -23.84 9.81 6.34
C ALA A 422 -24.94 9.63 5.27
N GLU A 423 -24.62 9.72 3.97
CA GLU A 423 -25.57 9.43 2.87
C GLU A 423 -26.30 8.09 3.03
N GLY A 424 -25.59 7.06 3.50
CA GLY A 424 -26.10 5.69 3.61
C GLY A 424 -26.51 5.28 5.02
N LEU A 425 -26.70 6.24 5.95
CA LEU A 425 -27.15 5.97 7.31
C LEU A 425 -28.61 6.38 7.52
N PRO A 426 -29.36 5.68 8.39
CA PRO A 426 -30.72 6.06 8.76
C PRO A 426 -30.74 7.25 9.72
N GLY A 427 -31.70 8.16 9.49
CA GLY A 427 -32.21 9.14 10.47
C GLY A 427 -31.19 9.76 11.42
N VAL A 428 -31.20 9.29 12.67
CA VAL A 428 -30.42 9.85 13.79
C VAL A 428 -28.92 9.84 13.50
N HIS A 429 -28.33 8.70 13.13
CA HIS A 429 -26.88 8.60 12.90
C HIS A 429 -26.39 9.43 11.71
N ARG A 430 -27.27 9.63 10.71
CA ARG A 430 -27.03 10.57 9.62
C ARG A 430 -26.99 12.02 10.13
N ALA A 431 -27.94 12.41 10.98
CA ALA A 431 -27.98 13.74 11.56
C ALA A 431 -26.78 14.01 12.50
N GLU A 432 -26.39 13.03 13.33
CA GLU A 432 -25.22 13.13 14.22
C GLU A 432 -23.92 13.42 13.44
N ILE A 433 -23.64 12.66 12.38
CA ILE A 433 -22.42 12.85 11.58
C ILE A 433 -22.45 14.16 10.79
N LEU A 434 -23.61 14.55 10.23
CA LEU A 434 -23.73 15.82 9.51
C LEU A 434 -23.54 17.03 10.46
N GLY A 435 -24.07 16.97 11.68
CA GLY A 435 -23.85 18.02 12.70
C GLY A 435 -22.36 18.18 13.06
N LEU A 436 -21.67 17.07 13.34
CA LEU A 436 -20.22 17.10 13.61
C LEU A 436 -19.41 17.60 12.40
N CYS A 437 -19.79 17.21 11.20
CA CYS A 437 -19.20 17.70 9.96
C CYS A 437 -19.33 19.22 9.82
N ASP A 438 -20.49 19.79 10.14
CA ASP A 438 -20.75 21.23 10.02
C ASP A 438 -20.10 22.04 11.17
N GLU A 439 -20.02 21.50 12.39
CA GLU A 439 -19.20 22.07 13.48
C GLU A 439 -17.71 22.17 13.08
N VAL A 440 -17.15 21.11 12.48
CA VAL A 440 -15.76 21.08 11.99
C VAL A 440 -15.55 22.08 10.84
N ASP A 441 -16.49 22.16 9.89
CA ASP A 441 -16.49 23.15 8.79
C ASP A 441 -16.45 24.60 9.33
N ILE A 442 -17.22 24.90 10.38
CA ILE A 442 -17.28 26.23 11.01
C ILE A 442 -15.97 26.55 11.74
N LEU A 443 -15.50 25.67 12.64
CA LEU A 443 -14.27 25.88 13.41
C LEU A 443 -13.04 26.01 12.50
N SER A 444 -12.96 25.22 11.43
CA SER A 444 -11.87 25.28 10.44
C SER A 444 -11.81 26.64 9.73
N ARG A 445 -12.97 27.21 9.35
CA ARG A 445 -13.05 28.55 8.74
C ARG A 445 -12.65 29.64 9.73
N GLN A 446 -13.13 29.58 10.97
CA GLN A 446 -12.77 30.54 12.02
C GLN A 446 -11.26 30.57 12.28
N LEU A 447 -10.61 29.40 12.37
CA LEU A 447 -9.17 29.32 12.56
C LEU A 447 -8.41 29.83 11.32
N SER A 448 -8.83 29.43 10.12
CA SER A 448 -8.23 29.89 8.85
C SER A 448 -8.25 31.42 8.72
N ASP A 449 -9.37 32.06 9.06
CA ASP A 449 -9.50 33.53 9.00
C ASP A 449 -8.75 34.26 10.12
N LEU A 450 -8.45 33.63 11.26
CA LEU A 450 -7.53 34.16 12.26
C LEU A 450 -6.06 34.06 11.79
N CYS A 451 -5.68 32.93 11.20
CA CYS A 451 -4.33 32.73 10.65
C CYS A 451 -4.04 33.73 9.50
N ARG A 452 -5.00 33.92 8.59
CA ARG A 452 -4.93 34.92 7.49
C ARG A 452 -4.76 36.37 7.98
N ARG A 453 -5.14 36.67 9.23
CA ARG A 453 -5.00 38.00 9.86
C ARG A 453 -3.69 38.15 10.64
N GLY A 454 -2.81 37.13 10.65
CA GLY A 454 -1.59 37.12 11.47
C GLY A 454 -1.88 36.92 12.96
N HIS A 455 -2.95 36.20 13.30
CA HIS A 455 -3.35 35.90 14.68
C HIS A 455 -3.37 34.39 14.97
N GLY A 456 -2.65 33.57 14.19
CA GLY A 456 -2.59 32.11 14.37
C GLY A 456 -1.98 31.68 15.71
N ASN A 457 -1.09 32.49 16.27
CA ASN A 457 -0.52 32.32 17.61
C ASN A 457 -1.32 32.98 18.76
N SER A 458 -2.52 33.52 18.51
CA SER A 458 -3.35 34.09 19.57
C SER A 458 -3.96 33.01 20.50
N PRO A 459 -4.25 33.31 21.78
CA PRO A 459 -4.93 32.36 22.67
C PRO A 459 -6.27 31.87 22.10
N GLN A 460 -7.03 32.76 21.47
CA GLN A 460 -8.29 32.43 20.79
C GLN A 460 -8.08 31.42 19.65
N ALA A 461 -7.03 31.57 18.84
CA ALA A 461 -6.70 30.61 17.78
C ALA A 461 -6.27 29.26 18.37
N GLN A 462 -5.49 29.24 19.46
CA GLN A 462 -5.09 28.01 20.13
C GLN A 462 -6.29 27.25 20.74
N ASP A 463 -7.26 27.94 21.35
CA ASP A 463 -8.45 27.30 21.91
C ASP A 463 -9.43 26.81 20.83
N ILE A 464 -9.56 27.53 19.71
CA ILE A 464 -10.29 27.04 18.52
C ILE A 464 -9.58 25.81 17.95
N ALA A 465 -8.25 25.80 17.87
CA ALA A 465 -7.48 24.67 17.35
C ALA A 465 -7.62 23.41 18.23
N ARG A 466 -7.62 23.57 19.57
CA ARG A 466 -7.91 22.49 20.54
C ARG A 466 -9.31 21.91 20.35
N ASN A 467 -10.34 22.76 20.28
CA ASN A 467 -11.72 22.35 20.08
C ASN A 467 -11.91 21.63 18.73
N LEU A 468 -11.35 22.20 17.65
CA LEU A 468 -11.33 21.60 16.32
C LEU A 468 -10.62 20.23 16.31
N SER A 469 -9.50 20.09 17.03
CA SER A 469 -8.81 18.80 17.17
C SER A 469 -9.66 17.75 17.91
N GLN A 470 -10.47 18.15 18.89
CA GLN A 470 -11.42 17.26 19.57
C GLN A 470 -12.56 16.87 18.63
N ARG A 471 -13.19 17.84 17.94
CA ARG A 471 -14.30 17.55 17.00
C ARG A 471 -13.89 16.70 15.81
N LEU A 472 -12.65 16.83 15.34
CA LEU A 472 -12.10 15.94 14.32
C LEU A 472 -11.89 14.50 14.83
N TYR A 473 -11.61 14.33 16.13
CA TYR A 473 -11.55 13.00 16.75
C TYR A 473 -12.96 12.40 16.93
N ASP A 474 -13.92 13.18 17.45
CA ASP A 474 -15.34 12.80 17.56
C ASP A 474 -15.90 12.34 16.20
N LEU A 475 -15.63 13.12 15.14
CA LEU A 475 -16.06 12.83 13.76
C LEU A 475 -15.37 11.58 13.20
N LYS A 476 -14.06 11.38 13.46
CA LYS A 476 -13.32 10.18 13.05
C LYS A 476 -13.91 8.92 13.69
N ASP A 477 -14.24 8.97 14.97
CA ASP A 477 -14.83 7.84 15.70
C ASP A 477 -16.24 7.49 15.19
N ARG A 478 -17.10 8.49 14.98
CA ARG A 478 -18.44 8.27 14.41
C ARG A 478 -18.38 7.74 12.96
N ILE A 479 -17.43 8.18 12.15
CA ILE A 479 -17.16 7.61 10.82
C ILE A 479 -16.76 6.13 10.94
N GLN A 480 -15.83 5.79 11.83
CA GLN A 480 -15.32 4.43 12.00
C GLN A 480 -16.46 3.46 12.42
N ASN A 481 -17.27 3.84 13.43
CA ASN A 481 -18.43 3.06 13.88
C ASN A 481 -19.48 2.86 12.77
N ALA A 482 -19.80 3.91 12.01
CA ALA A 482 -20.73 3.83 10.89
C ALA A 482 -20.23 2.92 9.75
N VAL A 483 -18.91 2.88 9.53
CA VAL A 483 -18.27 2.00 8.54
C VAL A 483 -18.34 0.52 8.98
N VAL A 484 -18.10 0.21 10.26
CA VAL A 484 -18.28 -1.17 10.79
C VAL A 484 -19.71 -1.67 10.56
N ASN A 485 -20.72 -0.84 10.87
CA ASN A 485 -22.13 -1.19 10.67
C ASN A 485 -22.44 -1.58 9.21
N ARG A 486 -21.89 -0.83 8.24
CA ARG A 486 -22.03 -1.16 6.82
C ARG A 486 -21.28 -2.42 6.41
N VAL A 487 -20.13 -2.75 7.01
CA VAL A 487 -19.44 -4.04 6.76
C VAL A 487 -20.24 -5.23 7.30
N VAL A 488 -20.94 -5.04 8.41
CA VAL A 488 -21.88 -6.04 8.90
C VAL A 488 -23.06 -6.18 7.93
N GLU A 489 -23.75 -5.08 7.57
CA GLU A 489 -25.00 -5.11 6.80
C GLU A 489 -24.84 -5.40 5.28
N ASP A 490 -23.86 -4.81 4.58
CA ASP A 490 -23.70 -5.05 3.12
C ASP A 490 -23.14 -6.44 2.79
N PHE A 491 -22.46 -7.11 3.73
CA PHE A 491 -21.81 -8.41 3.51
C PHE A 491 -22.44 -9.59 4.29
N ILE A 492 -23.67 -9.45 4.81
CA ILE A 492 -24.45 -10.58 5.37
C ILE A 492 -24.59 -11.70 4.33
N ASP A 493 -24.87 -11.32 3.09
CA ASP A 493 -25.10 -12.23 1.97
C ASP A 493 -24.33 -11.76 0.74
N ILE A 494 -23.28 -12.51 0.40
CA ILE A 494 -22.45 -12.27 -0.77
C ILE A 494 -22.71 -13.26 -1.91
N SER A 495 -23.56 -14.27 -1.69
CA SER A 495 -23.67 -15.45 -2.55
C SER A 495 -25.01 -15.54 -3.26
N THR A 496 -26.10 -15.10 -2.63
CA THR A 496 -27.44 -15.18 -3.24
C THR A 496 -27.60 -14.31 -4.49
N PRO A 497 -27.07 -13.06 -4.57
CA PRO A 497 -27.19 -12.26 -5.79
C PRO A 497 -26.51 -12.93 -7.00
N LEU A 498 -25.31 -13.47 -6.79
CA LEU A 498 -24.58 -14.22 -7.81
C LEU A 498 -25.32 -15.51 -8.18
N LYS A 499 -25.75 -16.29 -7.18
CA LYS A 499 -26.48 -17.54 -7.43
C LYS A 499 -27.78 -17.30 -8.21
N GLN A 500 -28.61 -16.34 -7.81
CA GLN A 500 -29.87 -16.07 -8.51
C GLN A 500 -29.66 -15.58 -9.95
N PHE A 501 -28.56 -14.88 -10.22
CA PHE A 501 -28.15 -14.53 -11.57
C PHE A 501 -27.68 -15.77 -12.37
N THR A 502 -26.83 -16.62 -11.80
CA THR A 502 -26.40 -17.89 -12.40
C THR A 502 -27.59 -18.82 -12.68
N ASP A 503 -28.52 -18.97 -11.73
CA ASP A 503 -29.75 -19.74 -11.89
C ASP A 503 -30.61 -19.17 -13.05
N ALA A 504 -30.69 -17.84 -13.19
CA ALA A 504 -31.41 -17.18 -14.29
C ALA A 504 -30.75 -17.41 -15.67
N VAL A 505 -29.42 -17.42 -15.76
CA VAL A 505 -28.66 -17.78 -16.98
C VAL A 505 -28.91 -19.22 -17.43
N HIS A 506 -29.23 -20.11 -16.49
CA HIS A 506 -29.50 -21.53 -16.75
C HIS A 506 -30.96 -21.84 -17.12
N VAL A 507 -31.86 -20.85 -17.08
CA VAL A 507 -33.27 -21.04 -17.45
C VAL A 507 -33.40 -21.53 -18.91
N PRO A 508 -34.12 -22.65 -19.17
CA PRO A 508 -34.33 -23.17 -20.52
C PRO A 508 -34.99 -22.18 -21.48
N GLU A 509 -34.67 -22.31 -22.76
CA GLU A 509 -35.36 -21.57 -23.82
C GLU A 509 -36.84 -21.96 -23.90
N GLY A 510 -37.68 -21.05 -24.39
CA GLY A 510 -39.14 -21.19 -24.38
C GLY A 510 -39.82 -20.88 -23.03
N THR A 511 -39.08 -20.74 -21.93
CA THR A 511 -39.65 -20.36 -20.62
C THR A 511 -40.26 -18.94 -20.68
N PRO A 512 -41.55 -18.74 -20.33
CA PRO A 512 -42.16 -17.42 -20.28
C PRO A 512 -41.40 -16.47 -19.32
N GLY A 513 -41.16 -15.23 -19.74
CA GLY A 513 -40.47 -14.23 -18.93
C GLY A 513 -38.95 -14.41 -18.76
N ARG A 514 -38.31 -15.36 -19.47
CA ARG A 514 -36.86 -15.64 -19.40
C ARG A 514 -35.97 -14.39 -19.44
N GLU A 515 -36.18 -13.52 -20.43
CA GLU A 515 -35.40 -12.28 -20.61
C GLU A 515 -35.63 -11.28 -19.46
N GLN A 516 -36.87 -11.16 -18.96
CA GLN A 516 -37.18 -10.29 -17.82
C GLN A 516 -36.51 -10.81 -16.55
N ASN A 517 -36.62 -12.10 -16.25
CA ASN A 517 -35.98 -12.71 -15.08
C ASN A 517 -34.44 -12.56 -15.15
N PHE A 518 -33.83 -12.75 -16.33
CA PHE A 518 -32.41 -12.45 -16.52
C PHE A 518 -32.08 -10.97 -16.23
N GLY A 519 -32.86 -10.03 -16.78
CA GLY A 519 -32.68 -8.59 -16.56
C GLY A 519 -32.82 -8.19 -15.09
N ASP A 520 -33.86 -8.66 -14.41
CA ASP A 520 -34.12 -8.39 -12.99
C ASP A 520 -32.97 -8.91 -12.11
N LYS A 521 -32.42 -10.09 -12.41
CA LYS A 521 -31.28 -10.67 -11.67
C LYS A 521 -29.94 -10.03 -12.01
N ALA A 522 -29.71 -9.63 -13.26
CA ALA A 522 -28.55 -8.84 -13.64
C ALA A 522 -28.52 -7.47 -12.93
N GLN A 523 -29.66 -6.78 -12.84
CA GLN A 523 -29.79 -5.53 -12.08
C GLN A 523 -29.55 -5.75 -10.58
N GLN A 524 -30.12 -6.80 -9.99
CA GLN A 524 -29.90 -7.15 -8.57
C GLN A 524 -28.41 -7.43 -8.28
N LEU A 525 -27.70 -8.12 -9.18
CA LEU A 525 -26.26 -8.33 -9.08
C LEU A 525 -25.46 -7.03 -9.23
N GLN A 526 -25.80 -6.16 -10.19
CA GLN A 526 -25.14 -4.87 -10.39
C GLN A 526 -25.31 -3.94 -9.18
N HIS A 527 -26.52 -3.85 -8.60
CA HIS A 527 -26.79 -3.05 -7.41
C HIS A 527 -26.05 -3.57 -6.17
N PHE A 528 -25.97 -4.89 -5.99
CA PHE A 528 -25.15 -5.50 -4.93
C PHE A 528 -23.66 -5.17 -5.11
N SER A 529 -23.11 -5.36 -6.32
CA SER A 529 -21.70 -5.10 -6.64
C SER A 529 -21.30 -3.66 -6.38
N THR A 530 -22.18 -2.72 -6.74
CA THR A 530 -22.00 -1.27 -6.52
C THR A 530 -22.06 -0.92 -5.03
N ARG A 531 -22.96 -1.54 -4.24
CA ARG A 531 -23.02 -1.37 -2.77
C ARG A 531 -21.78 -1.88 -2.07
N ALA A 532 -21.40 -3.13 -2.33
CA ALA A 532 -20.21 -3.77 -1.76
C ALA A 532 -18.95 -2.93 -2.06
N SER A 533 -18.84 -2.42 -3.28
CA SER A 533 -17.73 -1.57 -3.72
C SER A 533 -17.74 -0.18 -3.06
N LYS A 534 -18.90 0.49 -2.95
CA LYS A 534 -18.99 1.77 -2.21
C LYS A 534 -18.59 1.59 -0.74
N THR A 535 -19.05 0.53 -0.08
CA THR A 535 -18.71 0.24 1.31
C THR A 535 -17.23 -0.13 1.47
N ALA A 536 -16.65 -0.96 0.59
CA ALA A 536 -15.21 -1.26 0.60
C ALA A 536 -14.33 0.00 0.47
N ARG A 537 -14.72 0.97 -0.37
CA ARG A 537 -14.03 2.26 -0.48
C ARG A 537 -14.17 3.13 0.77
N MET A 538 -15.31 3.05 1.48
CA MET A 538 -15.49 3.73 2.77
C MET A 538 -14.66 3.08 3.89
N VAL A 539 -14.50 1.75 3.86
CA VAL A 539 -13.59 1.02 4.77
C VAL A 539 -12.13 1.43 4.51
N ALA A 540 -11.70 1.50 3.25
CA ALA A 540 -10.36 1.97 2.89
C ALA A 540 -10.08 3.41 3.38
N ALA A 541 -11.08 4.29 3.37
CA ALA A 541 -10.94 5.66 3.84
C ALA A 541 -10.98 5.79 5.38
N GLY A 542 -12.01 5.24 6.03
CA GLY A 542 -12.31 5.47 7.45
C GLY A 542 -12.16 4.25 8.38
N GLY A 543 -12.18 3.02 7.85
CA GLY A 543 -12.19 1.78 8.63
C GLY A 543 -10.80 1.22 8.96
N SER A 544 -9.88 1.20 7.99
CA SER A 544 -8.61 0.42 8.05
C SER A 544 -7.58 0.79 9.13
N GLY A 545 -7.92 1.56 10.17
CA GLY A 545 -7.05 1.84 11.32
C GLY A 545 -5.76 2.61 11.00
N GLY A 546 -5.65 3.20 9.81
CA GLY A 546 -4.41 3.80 9.28
C GLY A 546 -3.52 2.85 8.46
N ASN A 547 -3.91 1.58 8.29
CA ASN A 547 -3.19 0.60 7.47
C ASN A 547 -3.32 0.90 5.97
N LYS A 548 -2.33 1.64 5.43
CA LYS A 548 -2.19 2.01 4.01
C LYS A 548 -2.35 0.81 3.06
N LYS A 549 -1.63 -0.29 3.30
CA LYS A 549 -1.68 -1.50 2.44
C LYS A 549 -3.09 -2.10 2.35
N LEU A 550 -3.81 -2.14 3.48
CA LEU A 550 -5.16 -2.69 3.55
C LEU A 550 -6.17 -1.78 2.83
N ALA A 551 -6.03 -0.46 2.96
CA ALA A 551 -6.79 0.51 2.19
C ALA A 551 -6.54 0.38 0.67
N GLU A 552 -5.29 0.30 0.24
CA GLU A 552 -4.90 0.13 -1.17
C GLU A 552 -5.43 -1.20 -1.75
N ALA A 553 -5.34 -2.29 -0.99
CA ALA A 553 -5.90 -3.59 -1.35
C ALA A 553 -7.44 -3.56 -1.49
N LEU A 554 -8.13 -2.83 -0.60
CA LEU A 554 -9.58 -2.61 -0.67
C LEU A 554 -9.99 -1.77 -1.89
N LEU A 555 -9.31 -0.66 -2.17
CA LEU A 555 -9.56 0.18 -3.35
C LEU A 555 -9.37 -0.62 -4.65
N THR A 556 -8.30 -1.42 -4.73
CA THR A 556 -7.99 -2.26 -5.88
C THR A 556 -9.05 -3.35 -6.08
N SER A 557 -9.37 -4.09 -5.01
CA SER A 557 -10.34 -5.20 -5.09
C SER A 557 -11.77 -4.69 -5.35
N SER A 558 -12.12 -3.53 -4.81
CA SER A 558 -13.39 -2.83 -5.09
C SER A 558 -13.50 -2.41 -6.57
N SER A 559 -12.45 -1.82 -7.13
CA SER A 559 -12.43 -1.41 -8.54
C SER A 559 -12.51 -2.63 -9.47
N GLN A 560 -11.90 -3.75 -9.08
CA GLN A 560 -12.00 -5.03 -9.80
C GLN A 560 -13.42 -5.61 -9.80
N VAL A 561 -14.17 -5.51 -8.69
CA VAL A 561 -15.57 -5.94 -8.65
C VAL A 561 -16.42 -5.12 -9.61
N GLU A 562 -16.33 -3.78 -9.55
CA GLU A 562 -17.10 -2.89 -10.44
C GLU A 562 -16.74 -3.08 -11.91
N SER A 563 -15.47 -3.31 -12.26
CA SER A 563 -15.07 -3.53 -13.66
C SER A 563 -15.46 -4.92 -14.19
N LEU A 564 -15.57 -5.93 -13.31
CA LEU A 564 -15.86 -7.31 -13.67
C LEU A 564 -17.37 -7.60 -13.78
N THR A 565 -18.21 -6.87 -13.03
CA THR A 565 -19.67 -7.14 -12.98
C THR A 565 -20.35 -7.02 -14.35
N PRO A 566 -20.12 -5.97 -15.17
CA PRO A 566 -20.69 -5.88 -16.51
C PRO A 566 -20.23 -7.05 -17.40
N GLN A 567 -18.97 -7.46 -17.26
CA GLN A 567 -18.39 -8.52 -18.08
C GLN A 567 -18.98 -9.90 -17.77
N LEU A 568 -19.25 -10.18 -16.49
CA LEU A 568 -20.00 -11.35 -16.04
C LEU A 568 -21.47 -11.32 -16.52
N ILE A 569 -22.11 -10.14 -16.52
CA ILE A 569 -23.48 -9.98 -17.06
C ILE A 569 -23.50 -10.28 -18.57
N SER A 570 -22.55 -9.74 -19.33
CA SER A 570 -22.35 -10.01 -20.76
C SER A 570 -22.07 -11.50 -21.04
N ALA A 571 -21.20 -12.16 -20.27
CA ALA A 571 -20.96 -13.59 -20.38
C ALA A 571 -22.22 -14.43 -20.07
N GLY A 572 -23.03 -14.02 -19.10
CA GLY A 572 -24.32 -14.65 -18.81
C GLY A 572 -25.32 -14.50 -19.95
N ARG A 573 -25.37 -13.33 -20.61
CA ARG A 573 -26.18 -13.08 -21.80
C ARG A 573 -25.74 -13.94 -23.00
N ILE A 574 -24.43 -14.05 -23.23
CA ILE A 574 -23.83 -14.95 -24.23
C ILE A 574 -24.25 -16.41 -23.97
N ARG A 575 -24.07 -16.90 -22.74
CA ARG A 575 -24.47 -18.25 -22.33
C ARG A 575 -25.98 -18.45 -22.52
N MET A 576 -26.82 -17.47 -22.18
CA MET A 576 -28.27 -17.54 -22.36
C MET A 576 -28.69 -17.65 -23.84
N ASN A 577 -27.93 -17.04 -24.77
CA ASN A 577 -28.10 -17.15 -26.22
C ASN A 577 -27.55 -18.46 -26.82
N TYR A 578 -26.48 -19.02 -26.25
CA TYR A 578 -25.78 -20.20 -26.78
C TYR A 578 -25.71 -21.35 -25.74
N PRO A 579 -26.86 -21.90 -25.27
CA PRO A 579 -26.91 -22.81 -24.12
C PRO A 579 -26.26 -24.18 -24.36
N GLU A 580 -26.10 -24.62 -25.60
CA GLU A 580 -25.38 -25.87 -25.95
C GLU A 580 -23.87 -25.67 -26.10
N SER A 581 -23.39 -24.42 -26.16
CA SER A 581 -21.98 -24.13 -26.40
C SER A 581 -21.14 -24.32 -25.14
N LYS A 582 -20.37 -25.39 -25.09
CA LYS A 582 -19.38 -25.63 -24.02
C LYS A 582 -18.42 -24.46 -23.84
N ALA A 583 -18.07 -23.74 -24.91
CA ALA A 583 -17.21 -22.56 -24.83
C ALA A 583 -17.89 -21.38 -24.12
N ALA A 584 -19.21 -21.22 -24.29
CA ALA A 584 -19.98 -20.20 -23.57
C ALA A 584 -20.11 -20.54 -22.09
N ASP A 585 -20.35 -21.81 -21.74
CA ASP A 585 -20.43 -22.27 -20.36
C ASP A 585 -19.05 -22.18 -19.66
N GLU A 586 -17.98 -22.69 -20.26
CA GLU A 586 -16.58 -22.55 -19.78
C GLU A 586 -16.22 -21.08 -19.48
N HIS A 587 -16.51 -20.17 -20.42
CA HIS A 587 -16.26 -18.74 -20.27
C HIS A 587 -17.09 -18.12 -19.14
N PHE A 588 -18.37 -18.49 -19.04
CA PHE A 588 -19.27 -18.02 -18.00
C PHE A 588 -18.84 -18.48 -16.60
N GLN A 589 -18.57 -19.79 -16.41
CA GLN A 589 -18.16 -20.33 -15.10
C GLN A 589 -16.82 -19.74 -14.63
N ASN A 590 -15.89 -19.48 -15.55
CA ASN A 590 -14.63 -18.79 -15.24
C ASN A 590 -14.86 -17.39 -14.65
N LEU A 591 -15.76 -16.60 -15.24
CA LEU A 591 -16.10 -15.26 -14.75
C LEU A 591 -16.95 -15.30 -13.46
N VAL A 592 -17.82 -16.31 -13.29
CA VAL A 592 -18.54 -16.57 -12.03
C VAL A 592 -17.55 -16.84 -10.89
N SER A 593 -16.51 -17.66 -11.12
CA SER A 593 -15.46 -17.89 -10.11
C SER A 593 -14.69 -16.60 -9.82
N GLN A 594 -14.14 -15.92 -10.83
CA GLN A 594 -13.40 -14.67 -10.62
C GLN A 594 -14.20 -13.64 -9.83
N TYR A 595 -15.50 -13.49 -10.10
CA TYR A 595 -16.36 -12.55 -9.40
C TYR A 595 -16.63 -13.00 -7.96
N SER A 596 -16.92 -14.29 -7.73
CA SER A 596 -17.06 -14.87 -6.38
C SER A 596 -15.80 -14.63 -5.56
N ASP A 597 -14.63 -14.92 -6.11
CA ASP A 597 -13.32 -14.76 -5.46
C ASP A 597 -13.00 -13.28 -5.20
N SER A 598 -13.36 -12.38 -6.13
CA SER A 598 -13.21 -10.93 -5.96
C SER A 598 -14.09 -10.38 -4.83
N ILE A 599 -15.36 -10.80 -4.74
CA ILE A 599 -16.28 -10.42 -3.66
C ILE A 599 -15.85 -11.02 -2.31
N LEU A 600 -15.42 -12.29 -2.28
CA LEU A 600 -14.86 -12.94 -1.09
C LEU A 600 -13.62 -12.20 -0.58
N ARG A 601 -12.72 -11.80 -1.48
CA ARG A 601 -11.54 -10.98 -1.18
C ARG A 601 -11.94 -9.62 -0.62
N VAL A 602 -12.89 -8.91 -1.25
CA VAL A 602 -13.40 -7.63 -0.75
C VAL A 602 -13.98 -7.79 0.65
N ARG A 603 -14.81 -8.81 0.91
CA ARG A 603 -15.35 -9.08 2.25
C ARG A 603 -14.24 -9.36 3.26
N SER A 604 -13.29 -10.24 2.93
CA SER A 604 -12.18 -10.60 3.84
C SER A 604 -11.32 -9.39 4.23
N LEU A 605 -11.05 -8.48 3.28
CA LEU A 605 -10.31 -7.26 3.55
C LEU A 605 -11.15 -6.23 4.34
N CYS A 606 -12.49 -6.24 4.20
CA CYS A 606 -13.37 -5.43 5.02
C CYS A 606 -13.42 -5.96 6.47
N ASP A 607 -13.61 -7.27 6.63
CA ASP A 607 -13.63 -7.95 7.93
C ASP A 607 -12.27 -7.78 8.66
N GLU A 608 -11.13 -7.88 7.95
CA GLU A 608 -9.78 -7.58 8.50
C GLU A 608 -9.59 -6.12 8.93
N ALA A 609 -10.25 -5.18 8.24
CA ALA A 609 -10.17 -3.76 8.54
C ALA A 609 -11.07 -3.32 9.71
N THR A 610 -12.10 -4.11 10.05
CA THR A 610 -12.93 -3.88 11.24
C THR A 610 -12.29 -4.46 12.50
N GLU A 611 -12.45 -3.81 13.64
CA GLU A 611 -12.08 -4.44 14.91
C GLU A 611 -13.07 -5.55 15.28
N SER A 612 -12.55 -6.74 15.60
CA SER A 612 -13.32 -7.94 15.90
C SER A 612 -14.34 -7.75 17.03
N ALA A 613 -14.07 -6.89 18.01
CA ALA A 613 -15.01 -6.55 19.08
C ALA A 613 -16.17 -5.67 18.59
N ASP A 614 -15.88 -4.61 17.82
CA ASP A 614 -16.89 -3.74 17.22
C ASP A 614 -17.76 -4.52 16.22
N PHE A 615 -17.13 -5.42 15.45
CA PHE A 615 -17.82 -6.32 14.52
C PHE A 615 -18.82 -7.24 15.24
N ILE A 616 -18.42 -7.86 16.37
CA ILE A 616 -19.30 -8.76 17.15
C ILE A 616 -20.48 -7.96 17.73
N LYS A 617 -20.21 -6.82 18.38
CA LYS A 617 -21.24 -5.93 18.93
C LYS A 617 -22.24 -5.49 17.85
N MET A 618 -21.73 -5.02 16.72
CA MET A 618 -22.56 -4.52 15.61
C MET A 618 -23.32 -5.65 14.90
N SER A 619 -22.79 -6.88 14.93
CA SER A 619 -23.51 -8.09 14.52
C SER A 619 -24.64 -8.45 15.49
N GLU A 620 -24.45 -8.28 16.80
CA GLU A 620 -25.52 -8.44 17.79
C GLU A 620 -26.65 -7.44 17.56
N GLU A 621 -26.33 -6.14 17.39
CA GLU A 621 -27.31 -5.08 17.09
C GLU A 621 -28.14 -5.40 15.83
N GLN A 622 -27.50 -5.95 14.78
CA GLN A 622 -28.20 -6.38 13.55
C GLN A 622 -29.00 -7.69 13.73
N ILE A 623 -28.58 -8.63 14.59
CA ILE A 623 -29.37 -9.82 14.96
C ILE A 623 -30.62 -9.41 15.77
N GLN A 624 -30.50 -8.45 16.69
CA GLN A 624 -31.64 -7.90 17.44
C GLN A 624 -32.63 -7.19 16.49
N LYS A 625 -32.14 -6.38 15.53
CA LYS A 625 -32.95 -5.78 14.46
C LYS A 625 -33.70 -6.82 13.62
N HIS A 626 -33.02 -7.88 13.16
CA HIS A 626 -33.69 -8.97 12.42
C HIS A 626 -34.67 -9.77 13.28
N THR A 627 -34.43 -9.91 14.60
CA THR A 627 -35.39 -10.52 15.54
C THR A 627 -36.69 -9.72 15.59
N ILE A 628 -36.62 -8.38 15.66
CA ILE A 628 -37.80 -7.50 15.63
C ILE A 628 -38.53 -7.62 14.28
N LEU A 629 -37.81 -7.74 13.17
CA LEU A 629 -38.41 -7.96 11.85
C LEU A 629 -39.07 -9.34 11.70
N CYS A 630 -38.57 -10.38 12.38
CA CYS A 630 -39.27 -11.66 12.51
C CYS A 630 -40.58 -11.51 13.31
N GLU A 631 -40.58 -10.80 14.44
CA GLU A 631 -41.81 -10.53 15.19
C GLU A 631 -42.83 -9.70 14.39
N GLU A 632 -42.36 -8.74 13.57
CA GLU A 632 -43.20 -7.99 12.65
C GLU A 632 -43.77 -8.89 11.53
N ALA A 633 -42.96 -9.80 10.98
CA ALA A 633 -43.38 -10.76 9.97
C ALA A 633 -44.45 -11.73 10.51
N ILE A 634 -44.33 -12.18 11.76
CA ILE A 634 -45.37 -12.95 12.47
C ILE A 634 -46.64 -12.10 12.61
N ARG A 635 -46.52 -10.88 13.15
CA ARG A 635 -47.67 -9.97 13.38
C ARG A 635 -48.42 -9.58 12.09
N LYS A 636 -47.72 -9.57 10.94
CA LYS A 636 -48.29 -9.23 9.63
C LYS A 636 -48.59 -10.46 8.76
N SER A 637 -48.41 -11.68 9.28
CA SER A 637 -48.58 -12.95 8.54
C SER A 637 -47.79 -13.00 7.23
N GLN A 638 -46.47 -12.79 7.28
CA GLN A 638 -45.57 -12.75 6.10
C GLN A 638 -44.49 -13.85 6.15
N PRO A 639 -44.81 -15.12 5.79
CA PRO A 639 -43.90 -16.27 5.94
C PRO A 639 -42.53 -16.09 5.29
N GLN A 640 -42.48 -15.53 4.08
CA GLN A 640 -41.22 -15.31 3.37
C GLN A 640 -40.26 -14.41 4.18
N LYS A 641 -40.77 -13.31 4.76
CA LYS A 641 -39.94 -12.41 5.58
C LYS A 641 -39.46 -13.07 6.88
N MET A 642 -40.21 -14.02 7.44
CA MET A 642 -39.72 -14.82 8.57
C MET A 642 -38.48 -15.62 8.16
N VAL A 643 -38.54 -16.28 7.00
CA VAL A 643 -37.42 -17.06 6.45
C VAL A 643 -36.24 -16.15 6.08
N ASP A 644 -36.47 -14.99 5.46
CA ASP A 644 -35.43 -14.06 5.02
C ASP A 644 -34.65 -13.46 6.20
N ASN A 645 -35.36 -13.02 7.25
CA ASN A 645 -34.75 -12.46 8.46
C ASN A 645 -34.04 -13.55 9.28
N THR A 646 -34.66 -14.72 9.45
CA THR A 646 -34.03 -15.89 10.09
C THR A 646 -32.73 -16.30 9.38
N SER A 647 -32.74 -16.33 8.05
CA SER A 647 -31.55 -16.62 7.25
C SER A 647 -30.46 -15.57 7.43
N SER A 648 -30.84 -14.32 7.72
CA SER A 648 -29.90 -13.22 7.96
C SER A 648 -29.32 -13.27 9.39
N ILE A 649 -30.12 -13.62 10.40
CA ILE A 649 -29.63 -13.96 11.75
C ILE A 649 -28.63 -15.12 11.68
N ALA A 650 -28.98 -16.22 11.00
CA ALA A 650 -28.11 -17.38 10.87
C ALA A 650 -26.78 -17.04 10.17
N ARG A 651 -26.79 -16.16 9.14
CA ARG A 651 -25.57 -15.71 8.46
C ARG A 651 -24.72 -14.78 9.33
N LEU A 652 -25.33 -13.89 10.10
CA LEU A 652 -24.61 -13.05 11.09
C LEU A 652 -23.96 -13.90 12.18
N ALA A 653 -24.69 -14.86 12.76
CA ALA A 653 -24.15 -15.80 13.75
C ALA A 653 -22.97 -16.62 13.17
N ASN A 654 -23.08 -17.10 11.93
CA ASN A 654 -21.97 -17.79 11.27
C ASN A 654 -20.77 -16.86 10.95
N ARG A 655 -20.97 -15.58 10.64
CA ARG A 655 -19.85 -14.61 10.53
C ARG A 655 -19.18 -14.36 11.89
N VAL A 656 -19.95 -14.25 12.97
CA VAL A 656 -19.40 -14.17 14.35
C VAL A 656 -18.58 -15.42 14.68
N LEU A 657 -19.05 -16.63 14.34
CA LEU A 657 -18.28 -17.87 14.50
C LEU A 657 -17.00 -17.88 13.66
N MET A 658 -17.02 -17.35 12.43
CA MET A 658 -15.81 -17.23 11.60
C MET A 658 -14.78 -16.27 12.23
N VAL A 659 -15.20 -15.12 12.75
CA VAL A 659 -14.32 -14.14 13.43
C VAL A 659 -13.79 -14.72 14.75
N ALA A 660 -14.64 -15.34 15.56
CA ALA A 660 -14.23 -16.00 16.80
C ALA A 660 -13.20 -17.10 16.54
N LYS A 661 -13.44 -17.95 15.53
CA LYS A 661 -12.46 -18.95 15.09
C LYS A 661 -11.16 -18.30 14.59
N GLN A 662 -11.23 -17.23 13.80
CA GLN A 662 -10.04 -16.54 13.29
C GLN A 662 -9.18 -15.97 14.43
N GLU A 663 -9.78 -15.40 15.49
CA GLU A 663 -9.03 -14.94 16.65
C GLU A 663 -8.48 -16.11 17.50
N SER A 664 -9.20 -17.23 17.60
CA SER A 664 -8.72 -18.46 18.24
C SER A 664 -7.52 -19.06 17.50
N ASP A 665 -7.63 -19.23 16.18
CA ASP A 665 -6.56 -19.69 15.28
C ASP A 665 -5.37 -18.70 15.23
N ASN A 666 -5.60 -17.41 15.47
CA ASN A 666 -4.55 -16.38 15.60
C ASN A 666 -3.80 -16.44 16.94
N SER A 667 -4.38 -17.04 17.99
CA SER A 667 -3.82 -17.03 19.35
C SER A 667 -3.00 -18.28 19.69
N GLU A 668 -2.23 -18.16 20.76
CA GLU A 668 -1.48 -19.23 21.45
C GLU A 668 -1.72 -19.20 22.96
N ASP A 669 -2.55 -18.29 23.49
CA ASP A 669 -3.02 -18.36 24.87
C ASP A 669 -4.15 -19.39 25.01
N HIS A 670 -3.83 -20.54 25.60
CA HIS A 670 -4.78 -21.61 25.91
C HIS A 670 -6.03 -21.13 26.69
N LYS A 671 -5.92 -20.11 27.56
CA LYS A 671 -7.05 -19.56 28.34
C LYS A 671 -7.95 -18.63 27.54
N PHE A 672 -7.42 -18.01 26.47
CA PHE A 672 -8.22 -17.28 25.50
C PHE A 672 -8.91 -18.27 24.55
N ILE A 673 -8.13 -19.14 23.90
CA ILE A 673 -8.59 -20.19 22.97
C ILE A 673 -9.74 -21.01 23.58
N SER A 674 -9.57 -21.50 24.82
CA SER A 674 -10.59 -22.32 25.48
C SER A 674 -11.92 -21.58 25.69
N ARG A 675 -11.90 -20.29 26.06
CA ARG A 675 -13.13 -19.50 26.27
C ARG A 675 -13.78 -19.08 24.95
N VAL A 676 -12.98 -18.73 23.94
CA VAL A 676 -13.46 -18.40 22.59
C VAL A 676 -14.13 -19.61 21.96
N ASN A 677 -13.53 -20.79 22.08
CA ASN A 677 -14.11 -22.03 21.58
C ASN A 677 -15.39 -22.39 22.34
N GLN A 678 -15.40 -22.36 23.69
CA GLN A 678 -16.61 -22.65 24.49
C GLN A 678 -17.80 -21.75 24.11
N ALA A 679 -17.56 -20.45 23.90
CA ALA A 679 -18.61 -19.53 23.44
C ALA A 679 -19.03 -19.80 21.99
N SER A 680 -18.08 -20.16 21.12
CA SER A 680 -18.36 -20.55 19.73
C SER A 680 -19.20 -21.83 19.66
N ASP A 681 -18.91 -22.85 20.46
CA ASP A 681 -19.69 -24.09 20.55
C ASP A 681 -21.12 -23.79 21.04
N SER A 682 -21.25 -22.91 22.04
CA SER A 682 -22.55 -22.45 22.57
C SER A 682 -23.38 -21.70 21.52
N LEU A 683 -22.73 -20.83 20.72
CA LEU A 683 -23.39 -20.14 19.62
C LEU A 683 -23.75 -21.11 18.48
N GLN A 684 -22.82 -21.97 18.06
CA GLN A 684 -23.02 -22.91 16.96
C GLN A 684 -24.16 -23.91 17.23
N THR A 685 -24.27 -24.40 18.47
CA THR A 685 -25.39 -25.28 18.89
C THR A 685 -26.73 -24.57 18.91
N SER A 686 -26.79 -23.25 19.16
CA SER A 686 -28.03 -22.47 19.17
C SER A 686 -28.62 -22.17 17.77
N VAL A 687 -27.80 -22.13 16.71
CA VAL A 687 -28.24 -21.74 15.35
C VAL A 687 -29.24 -22.73 14.75
N THR A 688 -28.99 -24.04 14.87
CA THR A 688 -29.81 -25.06 14.21
C THR A 688 -31.25 -25.12 14.77
N PRO A 689 -31.47 -25.16 16.10
CA PRO A 689 -32.83 -25.09 16.68
C PRO A 689 -33.57 -23.82 16.26
N MET A 690 -32.94 -22.63 16.38
CA MET A 690 -33.56 -21.36 15.99
C MET A 690 -34.04 -21.36 14.53
N VAL A 691 -33.24 -21.90 13.61
CA VAL A 691 -33.63 -22.04 12.19
C VAL A 691 -34.72 -23.09 11.97
N GLN A 692 -34.83 -24.13 12.81
CA GLN A 692 -35.89 -25.13 12.75
C GLN A 692 -37.22 -24.57 13.28
N ASP A 693 -37.21 -23.94 14.45
CA ASP A 693 -38.41 -23.32 15.03
C ASP A 693 -38.97 -22.20 14.15
N ALA A 694 -38.09 -21.36 13.59
CA ALA A 694 -38.48 -20.32 12.63
C ALA A 694 -39.15 -20.88 11.36
N LYS A 695 -38.77 -22.08 10.91
CA LYS A 695 -39.44 -22.78 9.81
C LYS A 695 -40.82 -23.29 10.23
N SER A 696 -40.97 -23.82 11.44
CA SER A 696 -42.27 -24.21 11.99
C SER A 696 -43.23 -23.01 12.08
N VAL A 697 -42.74 -21.86 12.55
CA VAL A 697 -43.48 -20.58 12.54
C VAL A 697 -43.82 -20.13 11.12
N ALA A 698 -42.91 -20.26 10.14
CA ALA A 698 -43.20 -19.93 8.75
C ALA A 698 -44.25 -20.86 8.10
N MET A 699 -44.34 -22.12 8.54
CA MET A 699 -45.39 -23.06 8.10
C MET A 699 -46.77 -22.72 8.72
N ASN A 700 -46.81 -22.25 9.96
CA ASN A 700 -48.05 -21.78 10.60
C ASN A 700 -47.80 -20.57 11.52
N MET A 701 -48.02 -19.36 10.98
CA MET A 701 -47.81 -18.11 11.71
C MET A 701 -48.87 -17.79 12.78
N GLN A 702 -49.85 -18.67 12.98
CA GLN A 702 -50.84 -18.57 14.07
C GLN A 702 -50.58 -19.59 15.20
N ASP A 703 -49.58 -20.47 15.07
CA ASP A 703 -49.22 -21.41 16.13
C ASP A 703 -48.43 -20.72 17.25
N HIS A 704 -49.14 -20.41 18.34
CA HIS A 704 -48.54 -19.83 19.54
C HIS A 704 -47.45 -20.69 20.20
N VAL A 705 -47.48 -22.02 20.03
CA VAL A 705 -46.46 -22.93 20.57
C VAL A 705 -45.18 -22.83 19.75
N ALA A 706 -45.28 -22.91 18.42
CA ALA A 706 -44.14 -22.70 17.51
C ALA A 706 -43.51 -21.31 17.70
N ILE A 707 -44.34 -20.25 17.85
CA ILE A 707 -43.87 -18.89 18.13
C ILE A 707 -43.15 -18.83 19.49
N SER A 708 -43.62 -19.55 20.52
CA SER A 708 -42.97 -19.59 21.83
C SER A 708 -41.60 -20.29 21.76
N HIS A 709 -41.51 -21.46 21.12
CA HIS A 709 -40.24 -22.17 20.94
C HIS A 709 -39.22 -21.34 20.17
N TRP A 710 -39.62 -20.70 19.06
CA TRP A 710 -38.73 -19.81 18.31
C TRP A 710 -38.23 -18.63 19.15
N LYS A 711 -39.09 -18.02 19.98
CA LYS A 711 -38.64 -16.94 20.87
C LYS A 711 -37.64 -17.42 21.92
N GLU A 712 -37.79 -18.64 22.42
CA GLU A 712 -36.85 -19.24 23.37
C GLU A 712 -35.51 -19.58 22.72
N SER A 713 -35.49 -20.27 21.57
CA SER A 713 -34.25 -20.62 20.87
C SER A 713 -33.55 -19.40 20.26
N ASN A 714 -34.28 -18.38 19.81
CA ASN A 714 -33.69 -17.11 19.39
C ASN A 714 -33.14 -16.29 20.57
N ARG A 715 -33.77 -16.35 21.76
CA ARG A 715 -33.22 -15.75 22.98
C ARG A 715 -31.95 -16.48 23.45
N ALA A 716 -31.90 -17.80 23.34
CA ALA A 716 -30.71 -18.59 23.62
C ALA A 716 -29.56 -18.21 22.68
N LEU A 717 -29.84 -18.02 21.38
CA LEU A 717 -28.87 -17.54 20.39
C LEU A 717 -28.38 -16.12 20.71
N LEU A 718 -29.27 -15.18 21.02
CA LEU A 718 -28.88 -13.82 21.43
C LEU A 718 -27.98 -13.83 22.68
N SER A 719 -28.31 -14.67 23.67
CA SER A 719 -27.47 -14.88 24.85
C SER A 719 -26.09 -15.42 24.46
N ALA A 720 -26.02 -16.41 23.57
CA ALA A 720 -24.76 -16.99 23.11
C ALA A 720 -23.90 -16.01 22.29
N VAL A 721 -24.51 -15.08 21.54
CA VAL A 721 -23.79 -13.95 20.90
C VAL A 721 -23.27 -12.97 21.95
N ASN A 722 -24.05 -12.63 22.98
CA ASN A 722 -23.63 -11.73 24.04
C ASN A 722 -22.48 -12.31 24.91
N TYR A 723 -22.42 -13.65 25.03
CA TYR A 723 -21.29 -14.38 25.61
C TYR A 723 -20.14 -14.69 24.63
N ALA A 724 -20.26 -14.38 23.33
CA ALA A 724 -19.11 -14.43 22.41
C ALA A 724 -18.09 -13.38 22.87
N PRO A 725 -16.88 -13.77 23.26
CA PRO A 725 -16.24 -13.11 24.39
C PRO A 725 -15.81 -11.68 24.07
N PRO A 726 -16.27 -10.67 24.84
CA PRO A 726 -15.45 -9.48 25.03
C PRO A 726 -14.06 -9.93 25.54
N ARG A 727 -13.06 -9.11 25.22
CA ARG A 727 -11.63 -9.37 25.50
C ARG A 727 -11.42 -9.88 26.94
N PRO A 728 -10.36 -10.69 27.19
CA PRO A 728 -9.91 -10.94 28.56
C PRO A 728 -9.84 -9.59 29.30
N PRO A 729 -10.55 -9.42 30.44
CA PRO A 729 -10.48 -8.17 31.18
C PRO A 729 -9.03 -7.90 31.55
N LEU A 730 -8.60 -6.64 31.41
CA LEU A 730 -7.26 -6.25 31.81
C LEU A 730 -7.04 -6.63 33.29
N PRO A 731 -5.86 -7.13 33.69
CA PRO A 731 -5.55 -7.35 35.10
C PRO A 731 -5.79 -6.06 35.91
N GLY A 732 -6.86 -6.05 36.71
CA GLY A 732 -7.37 -4.88 37.44
C GLY A 732 -8.17 -3.88 36.59
N GLY A 733 -9.47 -4.16 36.37
CA GLY A 733 -10.51 -3.16 36.10
C GLY A 733 -10.84 -2.81 34.64
N GLU A 734 -11.97 -2.11 34.47
CA GLU A 734 -12.52 -1.68 33.17
C GLU A 734 -11.75 -0.53 32.52
N MET A 735 -11.01 0.28 33.29
CA MET A 735 -10.17 1.34 32.74
C MET A 735 -8.76 0.83 32.39
N PRO A 736 -8.15 1.33 31.30
CA PRO A 736 -6.70 1.24 31.14
C PRO A 736 -6.03 1.91 32.36
N PRO A 737 -4.82 1.48 32.76
CA PRO A 737 -4.14 2.15 33.87
C PRO A 737 -3.88 3.60 33.45
N PRO A 738 -4.08 4.60 34.34
CA PRO A 738 -3.73 5.97 33.99
C PRO A 738 -2.28 6.00 33.54
N ARG A 739 -2.00 6.68 32.43
CA ARG A 739 -0.64 6.82 31.91
C ARG A 739 0.24 7.31 33.07
N PRO A 740 1.33 6.61 33.44
CA PRO A 740 2.19 7.09 34.50
C PRO A 740 2.66 8.50 34.14
N PRO A 741 2.69 9.44 35.11
CA PRO A 741 3.15 10.79 34.83
C PRO A 741 4.55 10.73 34.21
N PRO A 742 4.91 11.66 33.31
CA PRO A 742 6.26 11.74 32.77
C PRO A 742 7.27 11.76 33.94
N PRO A 743 8.29 10.89 33.95
CA PRO A 743 9.25 10.88 35.03
C PRO A 743 10.00 12.21 35.04
N GLU A 744 9.99 12.92 36.16
CA GLU A 744 10.54 14.28 36.30
C GLU A 744 12.08 14.36 36.16
N THR A 745 12.75 13.25 35.85
CA THR A 745 14.23 13.10 35.85
C THR A 745 14.74 12.10 34.78
N ASP A 746 14.37 12.28 33.51
CA ASP A 746 15.28 11.94 32.39
C ASP A 746 15.80 13.31 31.89
N ASP A 747 17.11 13.57 31.90
CA ASP A 747 17.67 14.86 31.48
C ASP A 747 17.32 15.16 30.00
N GLU A 748 16.56 16.23 29.71
CA GLU A 748 16.25 16.61 28.33
C GLU A 748 17.51 17.17 27.65
N ASP A 749 18.08 16.36 26.75
CA ASP A 749 19.24 16.70 25.92
C ASP A 749 18.93 17.95 25.07
N ASP A 750 19.61 19.07 25.35
CA ASP A 750 19.31 20.46 24.88
C ASP A 750 18.92 20.56 23.39
N MET A 751 19.44 19.67 22.55
CA MET A 751 19.18 19.63 21.12
C MET A 751 17.71 19.39 20.73
N PHE A 752 16.86 18.93 21.66
CA PHE A 752 15.43 18.71 21.44
C PHE A 752 14.51 19.81 21.98
N LEU A 753 15.05 20.80 22.70
CA LEU A 753 14.28 21.94 23.23
C LEU A 753 13.78 22.91 22.14
N GLN A 754 14.33 22.83 20.93
CA GLN A 754 13.98 23.71 19.80
C GLN A 754 13.33 22.93 18.64
N ALA A 755 12.27 23.50 18.06
CA ALA A 755 11.52 22.87 16.97
C ALA A 755 12.38 22.75 15.69
N PRO A 756 12.44 21.57 15.02
CA PRO A 756 13.26 21.38 13.83
C PRO A 756 12.87 22.29 12.64
N LEU A 757 13.88 22.91 12.03
CA LEU A 757 13.70 23.74 10.84
C LEU A 757 13.35 22.88 9.60
N PRO A 758 12.54 23.38 8.65
CA PRO A 758 12.16 22.62 7.45
C PRO A 758 13.32 22.10 6.60
N ASN A 759 14.50 22.72 6.70
CA ASN A 759 15.71 22.36 5.95
C ASN A 759 16.58 21.28 6.64
N GLN A 760 16.15 20.76 7.81
CA GLN A 760 16.83 19.75 8.64
C GLN A 760 16.00 18.44 8.77
N PRO A 761 15.82 17.64 7.69
CA PRO A 761 15.02 16.41 7.75
C PRO A 761 15.54 15.38 8.76
N ILE A 762 16.87 15.32 8.96
CA ILE A 762 17.52 14.43 9.92
C ILE A 762 17.10 14.79 11.37
N MET A 763 17.11 16.08 11.71
CA MET A 763 16.65 16.55 13.02
C MET A 763 15.14 16.36 13.19
N MET A 764 14.35 16.55 12.13
CA MET A 764 12.90 16.28 12.18
C MET A 764 12.59 14.82 12.51
N ALA A 765 13.31 13.87 11.91
CA ALA A 765 13.19 12.45 12.25
C ALA A 765 13.72 12.12 13.66
N ALA A 766 14.82 12.74 14.09
CA ALA A 766 15.38 12.57 15.44
C ALA A 766 14.41 13.06 16.53
N HIS A 767 13.83 14.24 16.33
CA HIS A 767 12.85 14.86 17.22
C HIS A 767 11.53 14.09 17.22
N GLY A 768 11.05 13.61 16.07
CA GLY A 768 9.87 12.74 16.00
C GLY A 768 10.04 11.43 16.77
N LEU A 769 11.22 10.78 16.64
CA LEU A 769 11.57 9.62 17.45
C LEU A 769 11.63 9.97 18.94
N HIS A 770 12.32 11.06 19.31
CA HIS A 770 12.43 11.56 20.67
C HIS A 770 11.04 11.78 21.32
N GLN A 771 10.12 12.44 20.60
CA GLN A 771 8.78 12.75 21.08
C GLN A 771 7.92 11.53 21.42
N GLU A 772 8.15 10.38 20.80
CA GLU A 772 7.49 9.13 21.19
C GLU A 772 8.23 8.41 22.33
N VAL A 773 9.56 8.28 22.29
CA VAL A 773 10.28 7.55 23.35
C VAL A 773 10.26 8.26 24.70
N ARG A 774 10.10 9.60 24.74
CA ARG A 774 9.93 10.36 26.00
C ARG A 774 8.58 10.11 26.69
N GLN A 775 7.61 9.51 26.00
CA GLN A 775 6.32 9.12 26.62
C GLN A 775 6.43 7.86 27.49
N TRP A 776 7.62 7.26 27.58
CA TRP A 776 7.89 6.01 28.30
C TRP A 776 9.10 6.14 29.21
N SER A 777 9.02 5.48 30.38
CA SER A 777 10.15 5.33 31.30
C SER A 777 11.32 4.63 30.62
N SER A 778 12.52 5.14 30.85
CA SER A 778 13.81 4.50 30.57
C SER A 778 14.08 3.29 31.46
N LYS A 779 13.60 3.32 32.71
CA LYS A 779 13.81 2.29 33.73
C LYS A 779 13.18 0.96 33.29
N ASP A 780 13.98 -0.11 33.36
CA ASP A 780 13.66 -1.48 32.99
C ASP A 780 13.19 -1.72 31.55
N ASN A 781 13.45 -0.78 30.63
CA ASN A 781 13.07 -0.90 29.21
C ASN A 781 14.24 -0.61 28.26
N ASN A 782 15.05 -1.63 28.00
CA ASN A 782 16.22 -1.56 27.11
C ASN A 782 15.89 -1.11 25.69
N ILE A 783 14.68 -1.34 25.18
CA ILE A 783 14.28 -0.88 23.84
C ILE A 783 14.08 0.64 23.83
N ILE A 784 13.47 1.21 24.88
CA ILE A 784 13.35 2.66 25.05
C ILE A 784 14.72 3.30 25.28
N VAL A 785 15.63 2.65 26.04
CA VAL A 785 17.02 3.14 26.20
C VAL A 785 17.76 3.16 24.86
N ALA A 786 17.70 2.08 24.08
CA ALA A 786 18.33 2.02 22.76
C ALA A 786 17.72 3.02 21.77
N ALA A 787 16.39 3.21 21.79
CA ALA A 787 15.70 4.17 20.92
C ALA A 787 15.95 5.65 21.33
N LYS A 788 16.05 5.96 22.63
CA LYS A 788 16.51 7.28 23.13
C LYS A 788 17.94 7.56 22.64
N LYS A 789 18.85 6.58 22.76
CA LYS A 789 20.22 6.66 22.21
C LYS A 789 20.23 6.87 20.69
N MET A 790 19.36 6.20 19.93
CA MET A 790 19.23 6.41 18.48
C MET A 790 18.77 7.84 18.15
N ALA A 791 17.80 8.40 18.89
CA ALA A 791 17.34 9.78 18.67
C ALA A 791 18.47 10.80 18.85
N VAL A 792 19.19 10.71 19.98
CA VAL A 792 20.37 11.55 20.29
C VAL A 792 21.44 11.45 19.19
N LEU A 793 21.74 10.23 18.75
CA LEU A 793 22.70 10.00 17.67
C LEU A 793 22.22 10.55 16.31
N MET A 794 20.93 10.45 15.98
CA MET A 794 20.36 11.07 14.78
C MET A 794 20.41 12.62 14.86
N GLY A 795 20.16 13.20 16.02
CA GLY A 795 20.32 14.65 16.26
C GLY A 795 21.77 15.13 16.12
N ARG A 796 22.74 14.30 16.53
CA ARG A 796 24.18 14.51 16.25
C ARG A 796 24.50 14.35 14.76
N LEU A 797 23.99 13.31 14.10
CA LEU A 797 24.15 13.06 12.66
C LEU A 797 23.66 14.26 11.82
N SER A 798 22.55 14.90 12.23
CA SER A 798 22.00 16.09 11.57
C SER A 798 22.98 17.27 11.54
N ARG A 799 23.78 17.44 12.60
CA ARG A 799 24.82 18.47 12.70
C ARG A 799 26.05 18.08 11.86
N LEU A 800 26.53 16.84 12.02
CA LEU A 800 27.69 16.30 11.29
C LEU A 800 27.51 16.32 9.75
N VAL A 801 26.33 15.95 9.23
CA VAL A 801 26.05 15.98 7.77
C VAL A 801 26.10 17.40 7.19
N ARG A 802 25.84 18.43 8.02
CA ARG A 802 25.94 19.85 7.67
C ARG A 802 27.35 20.43 7.83
N GLY A 803 28.29 19.69 8.43
CA GLY A 803 29.63 20.20 8.79
C GLY A 803 29.67 20.98 10.11
N GLU A 804 28.62 20.89 10.92
CA GLU A 804 28.52 21.57 12.21
C GLU A 804 29.06 20.67 13.32
N GLY A 805 30.25 20.99 13.85
CA GLY A 805 30.75 20.41 15.10
C GLY A 805 31.24 18.95 15.05
N GLY A 806 31.94 18.53 13.98
CA GLY A 806 32.69 17.27 14.01
C GLY A 806 33.35 16.86 12.69
N SER A 807 34.19 15.83 12.79
CA SER A 807 35.09 15.32 11.75
C SER A 807 34.44 14.34 10.75
N LYS A 808 35.14 13.99 9.67
CA LYS A 808 34.80 12.87 8.76
C LYS A 808 34.73 11.55 9.55
N ARG A 809 35.62 11.37 10.54
CA ARG A 809 35.64 10.24 11.48
C ARG A 809 34.39 10.21 12.37
N ASP A 810 33.97 11.35 12.91
CA ASP A 810 32.73 11.47 13.72
C ASP A 810 31.48 11.08 12.92
N LEU A 811 31.40 11.47 11.64
CA LEU A 811 30.26 11.11 10.78
C LEU A 811 30.14 9.58 10.63
N ILE A 812 31.25 8.91 10.33
CA ILE A 812 31.31 7.45 10.18
C ILE A 812 31.02 6.75 11.52
N ALA A 813 31.62 7.22 12.61
CA ALA A 813 31.41 6.65 13.95
C ALA A 813 29.96 6.82 14.43
N CYS A 814 29.34 7.98 14.18
CA CYS A 814 27.95 8.25 14.51
C CYS A 814 26.99 7.34 13.74
N ALA A 815 27.20 7.17 12.42
CA ALA A 815 26.40 6.26 11.62
C ALA A 815 26.56 4.78 12.05
N LYS A 816 27.77 4.35 12.42
CA LYS A 816 28.03 3.02 12.98
C LYS A 816 27.31 2.82 14.33
N ALA A 817 27.36 3.79 15.23
CA ALA A 817 26.66 3.74 16.51
C ALA A 817 25.12 3.71 16.38
N ILE A 818 24.56 4.34 15.34
CA ILE A 818 23.12 4.23 15.00
C ILE A 818 22.80 2.81 14.52
N ALA A 819 23.63 2.23 13.65
CA ALA A 819 23.45 0.85 13.19
C ALA A 819 23.49 -0.15 14.35
N GLU A 820 24.50 -0.07 15.21
CA GLU A 820 24.64 -0.91 16.42
C GLU A 820 23.44 -0.79 17.38
N ALA A 821 22.96 0.42 17.62
CA ALA A 821 21.76 0.63 18.44
C ALA A 821 20.49 0.08 17.78
N SER A 822 20.40 0.13 16.44
CA SER A 822 19.28 -0.45 15.68
C SER A 822 19.31 -1.98 15.66
N GLU A 823 20.49 -2.60 15.69
CA GLU A 823 20.65 -4.04 15.84
C GLU A 823 20.18 -4.51 17.23
N GLU A 824 20.47 -3.76 18.30
CA GLU A 824 19.99 -4.06 19.65
C GLU A 824 18.46 -3.90 19.78
N VAL A 825 17.87 -2.84 19.21
CA VAL A 825 16.40 -2.72 19.07
C VAL A 825 15.82 -3.92 18.32
N THR A 826 16.48 -4.36 17.24
CA THR A 826 16.05 -5.53 16.45
C THR A 826 16.14 -6.84 17.23
N ARG A 827 17.17 -7.01 18.07
CA ARG A 827 17.35 -8.18 18.94
C ARG A 827 16.23 -8.27 19.98
N LEU A 828 16.04 -7.20 20.75
CA LEU A 828 15.02 -7.12 21.80
C LEU A 828 13.59 -7.23 21.23
N ALA A 829 13.32 -6.62 20.08
CA ALA A 829 12.03 -6.76 19.40
C ALA A 829 11.77 -8.18 18.88
N LYS A 830 12.81 -8.92 18.45
CA LYS A 830 12.71 -10.35 18.11
C LYS A 830 12.52 -11.24 19.34
N GLU A 831 12.98 -10.82 20.52
CA GLU A 831 12.71 -11.51 21.79
C GLU A 831 11.26 -11.29 22.24
N LEU A 832 10.75 -10.05 22.25
CA LEU A 832 9.32 -9.78 22.47
C LEU A 832 8.42 -10.48 21.45
N ALA A 833 8.87 -10.61 20.19
CA ALA A 833 8.15 -11.36 19.18
C ALA A 833 8.01 -12.85 19.53
N ARG A 834 8.97 -13.47 20.24
CA ARG A 834 8.87 -14.88 20.68
C ARG A 834 7.89 -15.06 21.84
N GLU A 835 7.76 -14.06 22.70
CA GLU A 835 6.82 -14.09 23.84
C GLU A 835 5.39 -13.69 23.44
N CYS A 836 5.21 -13.10 22.25
CA CYS A 836 3.91 -12.69 21.74
C CYS A 836 3.06 -13.89 21.29
N THR A 837 1.96 -14.14 22.00
CA THR A 837 0.99 -15.21 21.73
C THR A 837 0.00 -14.91 20.59
N ASP A 838 0.02 -13.71 20.01
CA ASP A 838 -0.81 -13.32 18.86
C ASP A 838 0.04 -13.40 17.58
N LYS A 839 -0.34 -14.30 16.66
CA LYS A 839 0.44 -14.63 15.45
C LYS A 839 0.48 -13.47 14.46
N ARG A 840 -0.62 -12.73 14.30
CA ARG A 840 -0.71 -11.52 13.46
C ARG A 840 0.20 -10.42 14.02
N MET A 841 0.13 -10.19 15.33
CA MET A 841 0.99 -9.23 16.02
C MET A 841 2.48 -9.58 15.92
N ARG A 842 2.82 -10.85 16.16
CA ARG A 842 4.19 -11.38 16.04
C ARG A 842 4.73 -11.24 14.62
N THR A 843 3.92 -11.58 13.62
CA THR A 843 4.32 -11.48 12.19
C THR A 843 4.60 -10.04 11.78
N ASN A 844 3.73 -9.10 12.16
CA ASN A 844 3.93 -7.67 11.88
C ASN A 844 5.21 -7.12 12.55
N LEU A 845 5.51 -7.56 13.78
CA LEU A 845 6.74 -7.20 14.48
C LEU A 845 7.99 -7.76 13.78
N LEU A 846 7.96 -9.02 13.36
CA LEU A 846 9.08 -9.65 12.65
C LEU A 846 9.35 -9.00 11.28
N GLN A 847 8.31 -8.70 10.47
CA GLN A 847 8.47 -8.02 9.17
C GLN A 847 9.15 -6.64 9.30
N VAL A 848 8.85 -5.89 10.37
CA VAL A 848 9.54 -4.63 10.66
C VAL A 848 10.99 -4.86 11.06
N CYS A 849 11.25 -5.83 11.93
CA CYS A 849 12.59 -6.22 12.38
C CYS A 849 13.50 -6.73 11.25
N GLU A 850 12.95 -7.41 10.24
CA GLU A 850 13.71 -7.87 9.05
C GLU A 850 14.24 -6.71 8.20
N ARG A 851 13.51 -5.59 8.16
CA ARG A 851 13.90 -4.41 7.38
C ARG A 851 15.00 -3.56 8.04
N ILE A 852 15.24 -3.67 9.35
CA ILE A 852 16.18 -2.80 10.09
C ILE A 852 17.67 -3.04 9.73
N PRO A 853 18.20 -4.28 9.62
CA PRO A 853 19.60 -4.50 9.27
C PRO A 853 20.02 -3.87 7.92
N THR A 854 19.20 -4.03 6.88
CA THR A 854 19.38 -3.39 5.56
C THR A 854 19.41 -1.85 5.66
N ILE A 855 18.62 -1.25 6.56
CA ILE A 855 18.65 0.19 6.82
C ILE A 855 19.99 0.60 7.46
N GLY A 856 20.49 -0.19 8.42
CA GLY A 856 21.81 -0.01 9.01
C GLY A 856 22.96 -0.15 7.99
N THR A 857 22.88 -1.13 7.08
CA THR A 857 23.87 -1.28 5.99
C THR A 857 23.84 -0.13 4.99
N GLN A 858 22.66 0.30 4.56
CA GLN A 858 22.52 1.48 3.69
C GLN A 858 23.05 2.75 4.38
N LEU A 859 22.82 2.94 5.69
CA LEU A 859 23.36 4.07 6.46
C LEU A 859 24.89 4.04 6.61
N LYS A 860 25.50 2.86 6.81
CA LYS A 860 26.98 2.68 6.82
C LYS A 860 27.60 3.06 5.45
N ILE A 861 26.98 2.64 4.35
CA ILE A 861 27.44 2.96 2.99
C ILE A 861 27.28 4.47 2.69
N LEU A 862 26.10 5.02 2.93
CA LEU A 862 25.80 6.44 2.67
C LEU A 862 26.67 7.40 3.50
N SER A 863 26.81 7.16 4.81
CA SER A 863 27.69 7.98 5.66
C SER A 863 29.14 7.96 5.18
N THR A 864 29.65 6.82 4.71
CA THR A 864 30.97 6.69 4.09
C THR A 864 31.08 7.54 2.81
N VAL A 865 30.09 7.49 1.90
CA VAL A 865 30.07 8.34 0.69
C VAL A 865 30.16 9.81 1.07
N LYS A 866 29.32 10.29 2.00
CA LYS A 866 29.32 11.69 2.45
C LYS A 866 30.62 12.08 3.17
N ALA A 867 31.23 11.18 3.94
CA ALA A 867 32.52 11.43 4.59
C ALA A 867 33.62 11.74 3.55
N THR A 868 33.68 11.00 2.42
CA THR A 868 34.61 11.33 1.32
C THR A 868 34.37 12.70 0.66
N MET A 869 33.24 13.37 0.93
CA MET A 869 32.84 14.63 0.30
C MET A 869 32.85 15.84 1.24
N LEU A 870 33.06 15.64 2.55
CA LEU A 870 33.25 16.76 3.49
C LEU A 870 34.58 17.48 3.22
N GLY A 871 34.57 18.81 3.26
CA GLY A 871 35.75 19.66 3.02
C GLY A 871 36.11 19.94 1.55
N ALA A 872 35.57 19.17 0.60
CA ALA A 872 35.74 19.47 -0.82
C ALA A 872 34.91 20.72 -1.24
N GLN A 873 35.45 21.58 -2.11
CA GLN A 873 34.80 22.83 -2.52
C GLN A 873 33.44 22.62 -3.20
N ALA A 874 32.58 23.65 -3.13
CA ALA A 874 31.14 23.59 -3.36
C ALA A 874 30.66 23.45 -4.82
N SER A 875 31.37 22.71 -5.67
CA SER A 875 30.97 22.40 -7.05
C SER A 875 30.05 21.16 -7.11
N GLY A 876 28.85 21.24 -6.51
CA GLY A 876 27.96 20.07 -6.44
C GLY A 876 26.69 20.21 -5.61
N LEU A 877 25.90 21.28 -5.80
CA LEU A 877 24.64 21.53 -5.08
C LEU A 877 23.68 20.31 -5.06
N ASN A 878 23.59 19.58 -6.18
CA ASN A 878 22.72 18.40 -6.31
C ASN A 878 23.10 17.28 -5.32
N SER A 879 24.39 17.06 -5.04
CA SER A 879 24.84 15.94 -4.20
C SER A 879 24.38 16.09 -2.75
N THR A 880 24.27 17.32 -2.23
CA THR A 880 23.70 17.59 -0.90
C THR A 880 22.18 17.62 -0.87
N VAL A 881 21.50 17.71 -2.01
CA VAL A 881 20.03 17.54 -2.10
C VAL A 881 19.69 16.06 -2.13
N PHE A 882 20.26 15.29 -3.06
CA PHE A 882 20.03 13.84 -3.12
C PHE A 882 20.46 13.12 -1.83
N PHE A 883 21.56 13.55 -1.18
CA PHE A 883 21.94 12.96 0.11
C PHE A 883 21.03 13.40 1.28
N LYS A 884 20.37 14.57 1.18
CA LYS A 884 19.28 14.92 2.08
C LYS A 884 18.07 14.03 1.82
N GLU A 885 17.76 13.68 0.57
CA GLU A 885 16.61 12.86 0.18
C GLU A 885 16.81 11.37 0.51
N ASP A 886 17.99 10.78 0.23
CA ASP A 886 18.34 9.42 0.63
C ASP A 886 18.27 9.26 2.15
N ILE A 887 18.75 10.24 2.93
CA ILE A 887 18.61 10.22 4.38
C ILE A 887 17.19 10.59 4.84
N LYS A 888 16.44 11.45 4.13
CA LYS A 888 15.02 11.69 4.38
C LYS A 888 14.23 10.39 4.24
N LYS A 889 14.42 9.62 3.18
CA LYS A 889 13.88 8.25 3.01
C LYS A 889 14.38 7.28 4.09
N THR A 890 15.67 7.37 4.43
CA THR A 890 16.31 6.46 5.39
C THR A 890 15.98 6.75 6.85
N LEU A 891 15.40 7.92 7.17
CA LEU A 891 14.99 8.30 8.53
C LEU A 891 13.50 8.66 8.68
N ASN A 892 12.81 9.22 7.67
CA ASN A 892 11.34 9.35 7.66
C ASN A 892 10.68 7.98 7.48
N ASP A 893 10.67 7.43 6.26
CA ASP A 893 10.01 6.16 5.92
C ASP A 893 10.47 5.04 6.86
N LYS A 894 11.80 4.97 7.01
CA LYS A 894 12.52 3.85 7.63
C LYS A 894 12.71 3.98 9.14
N ILE A 895 12.50 5.16 9.74
CA ILE A 895 12.44 5.33 11.21
C ILE A 895 11.13 6.00 11.64
N VAL A 896 10.78 7.23 11.25
CA VAL A 896 9.51 7.88 11.69
C VAL A 896 8.27 7.01 11.39
N TYR A 897 8.09 6.55 10.16
CA TYR A 897 6.93 5.72 9.79
C TYR A 897 7.03 4.30 10.36
N LYS A 898 8.25 3.77 10.53
CA LYS A 898 8.48 2.44 11.11
C LYS A 898 8.28 2.39 12.61
N TYR A 899 8.55 3.48 13.31
CA TYR A 899 8.20 3.64 14.71
C TYR A 899 6.68 3.83 14.87
N HIS A 900 5.88 3.94 13.80
CA HIS A 900 4.44 3.64 13.87
C HIS A 900 4.14 2.16 14.19
N LEU A 901 5.11 1.24 14.09
CA LEU A 901 5.01 -0.07 14.74
C LEU A 901 5.41 -0.03 16.24
N PHE A 902 6.20 0.95 16.66
CA PHE A 902 6.31 1.33 18.07
C PHE A 902 5.00 1.97 18.57
N PHE A 903 4.23 2.67 17.72
CA PHE A 903 2.82 3.00 18.00
C PHE A 903 1.91 1.76 17.97
N SER A 904 2.21 0.71 17.19
CA SER A 904 1.57 -0.59 17.41
C SER A 904 1.94 -1.15 18.77
N VAL A 905 3.17 -1.00 19.26
CA VAL A 905 3.57 -1.36 20.65
C VAL A 905 2.88 -0.49 21.71
N ARG A 906 2.62 0.80 21.43
CA ARG A 906 1.68 1.64 22.20
C ARG A 906 0.26 1.05 22.18
N PHE A 907 -0.19 0.48 21.07
CA PHE A 907 -1.46 -0.24 20.97
C PHE A 907 -1.43 -1.58 21.74
N TYR A 908 -0.35 -2.36 21.68
CA TYR A 908 -0.22 -3.63 22.40
C TYR A 908 -0.20 -3.36 23.92
N PHE A 909 0.67 -2.46 24.42
CA PHE A 909 0.71 -2.06 25.84
C PHE A 909 -0.58 -1.41 26.33
N SER A 910 -1.29 -0.64 25.48
CA SER A 910 -2.55 0.01 25.86
C SER A 910 -3.77 -0.90 25.78
N LYS A 911 -3.78 -1.93 24.92
CA LYS A 911 -4.88 -2.91 24.80
C LYS A 911 -4.65 -4.20 25.58
N TYR A 912 -3.42 -4.52 25.96
CA TYR A 912 -3.09 -5.63 26.85
C TYR A 912 -1.93 -5.24 27.77
N LYS A 913 -2.17 -5.30 29.09
CA LYS A 913 -1.14 -5.07 30.12
C LYS A 913 -0.13 -6.24 30.13
N ILE A 914 0.72 -6.36 29.11
CA ILE A 914 1.87 -7.29 29.10
C ILE A 914 2.77 -7.02 30.32
N LEU A 915 2.90 -5.74 30.70
CA LEU A 915 3.51 -5.31 31.96
C LEU A 915 2.84 -5.89 33.21
N ALA A 916 1.53 -6.16 33.24
CA ALA A 916 0.88 -6.77 34.42
C ALA A 916 1.09 -8.30 34.48
N LEU A 917 1.25 -8.97 33.33
CA LEU A 917 1.71 -10.36 33.32
C LEU A 917 3.17 -10.45 33.77
N LEU A 918 4.04 -9.55 33.31
CA LEU A 918 5.42 -9.44 33.77
C LEU A 918 5.51 -9.11 35.26
N PHE A 919 4.86 -8.05 35.75
CA PHE A 919 4.85 -7.71 37.18
C PHE A 919 4.23 -8.83 38.03
N GLY A 920 3.15 -9.47 37.58
CA GLY A 920 2.54 -10.61 38.29
C GLY A 920 3.47 -11.81 38.41
N LEU A 921 4.12 -12.21 37.31
CA LEU A 921 5.07 -13.32 37.28
C LEU A 921 6.38 -12.99 38.02
N ILE A 922 6.88 -11.77 37.92
CA ILE A 922 8.07 -11.31 38.64
C ILE A 922 7.79 -11.23 40.14
N TRP A 923 6.64 -10.71 40.57
CA TRP A 923 6.24 -10.65 41.98
C TRP A 923 6.04 -12.05 42.59
N LEU A 924 5.34 -12.96 41.89
CA LEU A 924 5.21 -14.37 42.29
C LEU A 924 6.58 -15.07 42.40
N LYS A 925 7.51 -14.77 41.49
CA LYS A 925 8.84 -15.41 41.45
C LYS A 925 9.85 -14.77 42.41
N ALA A 926 9.66 -13.52 42.81
CA ALA A 926 10.52 -12.80 43.75
C ALA A 926 10.17 -13.08 45.23
N ASN A 927 8.88 -13.27 45.56
CA ASN A 927 8.46 -13.31 46.97
C ASN A 927 8.49 -14.70 47.65
N GLN A 928 8.43 -15.82 46.92
CA GLN A 928 8.40 -17.20 47.47
C GLN A 928 7.33 -17.52 48.56
N ILE A 929 6.38 -16.61 48.84
CA ILE A 929 5.36 -16.79 49.88
C ILE A 929 4.23 -17.70 49.38
N PHE A 930 4.47 -19.02 49.44
CA PHE A 930 3.66 -20.07 50.08
C PHE A 930 4.05 -21.46 49.54
N PRO A 931 4.37 -22.45 50.39
CA PRO A 931 4.44 -23.84 49.97
C PRO A 931 3.04 -24.37 49.67
N ILE A 932 2.88 -25.14 48.59
CA ILE A 932 1.61 -25.79 48.25
C ILE A 932 1.44 -27.00 49.18
N SER A 933 0.60 -26.88 50.20
CA SER A 933 0.02 -28.01 50.92
C SER A 933 -1.31 -28.42 50.26
N GLU A 934 -1.47 -29.71 49.98
CA GLU A 934 -2.66 -30.25 49.34
C GLU A 934 -3.91 -30.17 50.26
N ASN A 935 -5.10 -30.16 49.64
CA ASN A 935 -6.45 -30.21 50.25
C ASN A 935 -7.01 -28.89 50.83
N TYR A 936 -7.70 -28.10 50.00
CA TYR A 936 -8.92 -27.37 50.38
C TYR A 936 -9.88 -27.25 49.18
N SER A 937 -11.19 -27.21 49.42
CA SER A 937 -12.24 -27.18 48.39
C SER A 937 -12.59 -25.77 47.91
N LEU A 938 -13.10 -25.67 46.69
CA LEU A 938 -13.30 -24.42 45.94
C LEU A 938 -14.58 -23.63 46.35
N SER A 939 -15.02 -23.78 47.60
CA SER A 939 -16.29 -23.28 48.15
C SER A 939 -16.16 -21.98 48.96
N ASP A 940 -15.10 -21.85 49.77
CA ASP A 940 -15.12 -20.94 50.94
C ASP A 940 -14.36 -19.61 50.74
N VAL A 941 -13.88 -19.32 49.54
CA VAL A 941 -13.11 -18.09 49.22
C VAL A 941 -14.03 -16.90 48.84
N THR A 942 -15.33 -17.14 48.65
CA THR A 942 -16.29 -16.15 48.13
C THR A 942 -16.68 -15.04 49.13
N ILE A 943 -16.29 -15.15 50.41
CA ILE A 943 -16.67 -14.20 51.46
C ILE A 943 -15.45 -13.77 52.29
N ASN A 944 -14.77 -12.71 51.84
CA ASN A 944 -14.03 -11.76 52.72
C ASN A 944 -13.44 -10.51 52.02
N LEU A 945 -13.34 -10.46 50.69
CA LEU A 945 -12.79 -9.29 49.96
C LEU A 945 -13.78 -8.11 49.80
N VAL A 946 -14.59 -7.84 50.83
CA VAL A 946 -15.51 -6.68 50.89
C VAL A 946 -14.95 -5.56 51.78
N TYR A 947 -13.94 -5.84 52.60
CA TYR A 947 -13.25 -4.84 53.44
C TYR A 947 -11.77 -4.69 53.06
N ILE A 948 -11.48 -3.66 52.28
CA ILE A 948 -10.40 -2.66 52.46
C ILE A 948 -10.59 -1.65 51.32
N ASN A 949 -10.96 -0.42 51.66
CA ASN A 949 -11.15 0.68 50.72
C ASN A 949 -10.89 2.01 51.44
N VAL A 950 -9.60 2.29 51.67
CA VAL A 950 -9.00 3.51 52.23
C VAL A 950 -7.68 3.73 51.52
#